data_AF-A0A1S3KF56-F1
#
_entry.id   AF-A0A1S3KF56-F1
#
_cell.length_a   1.000
_cell.length_b   1.000
_cell.length_c   1.000
_cell.angle_alpha   90.00
_cell.angle_beta   90.00
_cell.angle_gamma   90.00
#
_symmetry.space_group_name_H-M   'P 1'
#
loop_
_entity.id
_entity.type
_entity.pdbx_description
1 polymer ?
#
loop_
_entity_poly.entity_id
_entity_poly.type
_entity_poly.pdbx_seq_one_letter_code
_entity_poly.pdbx_strand_id
1 'polypeptide(L)'
;MLKRLRNITKRDADKEDEPPPSPQRPQQGAAPQSPHRETGDHNKEGFLCPMCMNEMSSAEALQSHFDLVHNQEQAKGFLCPICMQSFHTAEALQRHFDDAHDENKGFICPMCKTGFQSAEGLQSHYEKEHDGLAENRYIAGDVLALRQELDDLRKSLKEERWYAVELKKENERLQSGRSPTKGSMDSVEMDMMKQQLKASEESRTLLSVEVNNMQKELNEAAQKLKDHNEEKKMIEQKAAKLAGDVVLYKARADEAEGQKTALEDHILTLKSQLNDKTVYAQSLETSLAQRPGADDVMVLKQELVQTHTMMDQLAQEKEAEKEKMEKDYEELKTRYQESEQLTRELREELARAPKLEELQRLQASAADSSSGSQKLLESLQKKQEEASMLQGQLEQLRQEKLQLDQTLQEKCSEIGKLNKELETRGNSLHQDIATLKEQLKERDQAIQQKDSNIKTLKEDIGAKETLCNELQEEILEKEKSREEVREQMREKQLVYQQLEQKFTEIEQKTHDMQQTLNEKDSYLQEMQQIISDKEESSQQFQQLLQSSQENCEQLQKQLGELEQRNVHLLTCVEEKEQSLKEIQEEMMKTKAAMAEKETHLASLTQQLGDTKQSSQGQLHEREQQYTALKLELDKTVNQVKVHKASIEDLTKQLNDVHIRHQEESSRAEEFKVLLREKSGELENEIRSREARDSKIKELEGIMSSLRETIDRMETEKTDLIAKIEAGEGVATAINQLKQENATLHEQLTYAKKTLETQGEESQKKEETLFKQLQELKSQLADVQEKCAKSEVGLTEKGEKLASAQQRITELETEIKSKHEVLLATEAAKSSQRADLENHIKTTQAALEEKTQELNTIKQQLEQVTGELNSRGDQCRQLDVTLKEAKTKCNDLEQKCVAAQADIASKVTALEKLQGEKADLEKKLKTAKSDGREKENSLSKGYQGYNLLRNYYKNTLDKIN
;
A
#
# COMPACT_ATOMS: atom_id res chain seq x y z
N MET A 1 -3.55 50.35 32.00
CA MET A 1 -3.24 49.66 33.28
C MET A 1 -1.81 49.09 33.21
N LEU A 2 -1.33 48.43 34.28
CA LEU A 2 0.07 47.99 34.49
C LEU A 2 0.65 47.21 33.29
N LYS A 3 1.84 47.56 32.74
CA LYS A 3 3.22 47.14 33.16
C LYS A 3 3.33 45.61 33.38
N ARG A 4 4.20 44.87 32.68
CA ARG A 4 5.67 45.02 32.56
C ARG A 4 6.26 44.23 31.35
N LEU A 5 7.44 44.65 30.82
CA LEU A 5 8.49 43.87 30.10
C LEU A 5 8.07 43.11 28.80
N ARG A 6 8.56 43.36 27.55
CA ARG A 6 9.82 43.95 27.00
C ARG A 6 11.08 43.17 27.37
N ASN A 7 11.97 42.75 26.46
CA ASN A 7 12.66 43.39 25.29
C ASN A 7 13.15 42.27 24.29
N ILE A 8 13.83 42.40 23.13
CA ILE A 8 14.10 43.35 21.99
C ILE A 8 14.95 42.48 20.98
N THR A 9 14.66 42.21 19.69
CA THR A 9 14.63 43.02 18.43
C THR A 9 15.98 43.68 18.03
N LYS A 10 16.46 43.85 16.79
CA LYS A 10 16.09 43.44 15.40
C LYS A 10 17.20 43.91 14.41
N ARG A 11 17.18 43.39 13.16
CA ARG A 11 17.62 44.01 11.87
C ARG A 11 19.10 44.23 11.51
N ASP A 12 19.48 43.62 10.37
CA ASP A 12 19.84 44.20 9.05
C ASP A 12 20.67 45.51 8.96
N ALA A 13 21.84 45.48 8.27
CA ALA A 13 22.06 46.12 6.94
C ALA A 13 23.56 46.24 6.48
N ASP A 14 23.79 46.02 5.17
CA ASP A 14 24.76 46.61 4.21
C ASP A 14 26.30 46.71 4.42
N LYS A 15 27.01 46.02 3.49
CA LYS A 15 28.10 46.44 2.56
C LYS A 15 29.51 46.94 2.99
N GLU A 16 30.48 46.21 2.42
CA GLU A 16 31.68 46.64 1.63
C GLU A 16 33.03 47.09 2.27
N ASP A 17 34.09 46.67 1.55
CA ASP A 17 35.52 47.00 1.55
C ASP A 17 36.52 46.55 2.66
N GLU A 18 37.76 46.37 2.19
CA GLU A 18 38.98 45.76 2.76
C GLU A 18 40.03 46.86 3.12
N PRO A 19 41.30 46.61 3.59
CA PRO A 19 41.98 45.36 3.99
C PRO A 19 42.70 45.46 5.39
N PRO A 20 44.01 45.17 5.65
CA PRO A 20 44.45 44.41 6.86
C PRO A 20 45.46 45.23 7.74
N PRO A 21 46.32 44.70 8.66
CA PRO A 21 46.60 43.31 9.05
C PRO A 21 46.77 43.02 10.58
N SER A 22 47.25 41.80 10.87
CA SER A 22 47.71 41.19 12.14
C SER A 22 48.91 41.91 12.81
N PRO A 23 49.50 41.41 13.94
CA PRO A 23 49.11 40.31 14.86
C PRO A 23 49.27 40.64 16.38
N GLN A 24 48.86 39.75 17.30
CA GLN A 24 49.65 39.44 18.52
C GLN A 24 49.22 38.19 19.35
N ARG A 25 50.22 37.61 20.03
CA ARG A 25 50.22 36.58 21.12
C ARG A 25 50.62 37.32 22.44
N PRO A 26 50.91 36.72 23.63
CA PRO A 26 50.87 35.32 24.11
C PRO A 26 50.34 35.13 25.58
N GLN A 27 50.72 34.00 26.24
CA GLN A 27 50.84 33.73 27.70
C GLN A 27 49.68 33.01 28.43
N GLN A 28 49.90 32.13 29.45
CA GLN A 28 50.96 31.13 29.72
C GLN A 28 50.61 30.22 30.95
N GLY A 29 51.24 29.03 31.08
CA GLY A 29 51.17 28.12 32.25
C GLY A 29 50.37 26.82 31.98
N ALA A 30 50.87 25.56 32.01
CA ALA A 30 51.93 24.86 32.78
C ALA A 30 51.50 24.51 34.23
N ALA A 31 51.68 23.31 34.82
CA ALA A 31 52.30 22.01 34.46
C ALA A 31 51.77 20.92 35.48
N PRO A 32 52.28 19.66 35.67
CA PRO A 32 53.49 19.02 35.11
C PRO A 32 53.49 17.48 34.82
N GLN A 33 54.67 17.02 34.35
CA GLN A 33 55.33 15.71 34.57
C GLN A 33 55.05 14.50 33.65
N SER A 34 56.09 13.64 33.60
CA SER A 34 56.44 12.70 32.52
C SER A 34 56.86 11.32 33.11
N PRO A 35 57.21 10.30 32.29
CA PRO A 35 58.61 10.18 31.87
C PRO A 35 58.83 9.73 30.41
N HIS A 36 60.02 10.02 29.88
CA HIS A 36 60.45 9.72 28.51
C HIS A 36 60.86 8.25 28.34
N ARG A 37 60.86 7.78 27.08
CA ARG A 37 62.13 7.35 26.48
C ARG A 37 62.18 7.66 24.98
N GLU A 38 63.30 8.24 24.55
CA GLU A 38 63.51 8.75 23.19
C GLU A 38 64.32 7.78 22.34
N THR A 39 64.00 7.69 21.04
CA THR A 39 64.96 7.54 19.94
C THR A 39 64.31 7.93 18.61
N GLY A 40 65.03 8.64 17.74
CA GLY A 40 64.78 8.63 16.29
C GLY A 40 64.16 9.90 15.71
N ASP A 41 64.99 10.92 15.48
CA ASP A 41 64.71 11.97 14.50
C ASP A 41 64.50 11.34 13.11
N HIS A 42 63.38 11.67 12.44
CA HIS A 42 63.36 11.99 11.01
C HIS A 42 62.09 12.77 10.61
N ASN A 43 62.30 14.02 10.24
CA ASN A 43 61.33 14.94 9.63
C ASN A 43 60.43 14.31 8.55
N LYS A 44 59.11 14.26 8.79
CA LYS A 44 58.06 14.09 7.77
C LYS A 44 56.83 14.91 8.15
N GLU A 45 56.24 15.57 7.17
CA GLU A 45 55.00 16.33 7.32
C GLU A 45 53.80 15.36 7.35
N GLY A 46 52.92 15.50 8.35
CA GLY A 46 51.74 14.67 8.54
C GLY A 46 50.58 15.08 7.62
N PHE A 47 49.82 14.09 7.14
CA PHE A 47 48.68 14.32 6.24
C PHE A 47 47.38 14.37 7.05
N LEU A 48 46.95 15.58 7.41
CA LEU A 48 45.73 15.84 8.19
C LEU A 48 44.47 15.71 7.33
N CYS A 49 43.45 15.00 7.84
CA CYS A 49 42.15 14.92 7.18
C CYS A 49 41.33 16.22 7.34
N PRO A 50 40.92 16.91 6.25
CA PRO A 50 40.16 18.16 6.36
C PRO A 50 38.78 18.03 7.03
N MET A 51 38.23 16.82 7.09
CA MET A 51 36.87 16.53 7.59
C MET A 51 36.83 16.18 9.09
N CYS A 52 37.88 15.51 9.61
CA CYS A 52 37.93 15.07 11.02
C CYS A 52 39.22 15.43 11.77
N MET A 53 40.19 16.06 11.10
CA MET A 53 41.48 16.52 11.65
C MET A 53 42.38 15.44 12.27
N ASN A 54 42.15 14.15 11.96
CA ASN A 54 43.10 13.09 12.28
C ASN A 54 44.36 13.19 11.40
N GLU A 55 45.52 12.99 12.00
CA GLU A 55 46.84 13.05 11.33
C GLU A 55 47.27 11.66 10.84
N MET A 56 47.46 11.51 9.53
CA MET A 56 47.85 10.26 8.88
C MET A 56 49.31 10.28 8.43
N SER A 57 49.96 9.12 8.48
CA SER A 57 51.42 8.99 8.28
C SER A 57 51.89 9.01 6.81
N SER A 58 50.97 9.02 5.85
CA SER A 58 51.25 9.25 4.43
C SER A 58 50.02 9.76 3.68
N ALA A 59 50.22 10.23 2.43
CA ALA A 59 49.14 10.63 1.54
C ALA A 59 48.19 9.47 1.20
N GLU A 60 48.72 8.25 0.98
CA GLU A 60 47.91 7.06 0.72
C GLU A 60 47.10 6.65 1.96
N ALA A 61 47.67 6.84 3.17
CA ALA A 61 46.96 6.59 4.42
C ALA A 61 45.83 7.62 4.65
N LEU A 62 46.04 8.90 4.30
CA LEU A 62 44.98 9.91 4.29
C LEU A 62 43.90 9.58 3.24
N GLN A 63 44.29 9.25 2.02
CA GLN A 63 43.35 8.86 0.95
C GLN A 63 42.50 7.65 1.38
N SER A 64 43.15 6.59 1.89
CA SER A 64 42.46 5.40 2.40
C SER A 64 41.51 5.72 3.56
N HIS A 65 41.88 6.63 4.46
CA HIS A 65 41.01 7.10 5.55
C HIS A 65 39.82 7.89 5.01
N PHE A 66 40.05 8.81 4.06
CA PHE A 66 38.99 9.56 3.41
C PHE A 66 38.02 8.63 2.68
N ASP A 67 38.54 7.63 1.97
CA ASP A 67 37.73 6.68 1.23
C ASP A 67 36.94 5.73 2.15
N LEU A 68 37.52 5.26 3.26
CA LEU A 68 36.85 4.37 4.22
C LEU A 68 35.86 5.07 5.18
N VAL A 69 36.07 6.36 5.49
CA VAL A 69 35.31 7.07 6.54
C VAL A 69 34.43 8.20 5.99
N HIS A 70 34.72 8.69 4.78
CA HIS A 70 34.05 9.87 4.20
C HIS A 70 33.52 9.66 2.76
N ASN A 71 33.84 8.55 2.08
CA ASN A 71 33.47 8.30 0.68
C ASN A 71 32.62 7.02 0.51
N GLN A 72 31.35 7.05 0.91
CA GLN A 72 30.51 5.85 1.02
C GLN A 72 30.15 5.15 -0.32
N GLU A 73 30.52 5.70 -1.48
CA GLU A 73 30.11 5.18 -2.80
C GLU A 73 30.90 3.93 -3.27
N GLN A 74 31.98 3.52 -2.58
CA GLN A 74 32.82 2.38 -3.02
C GLN A 74 32.86 1.17 -2.08
N ALA A 75 31.73 0.86 -1.42
CA ALA A 75 31.55 -0.37 -0.64
C ALA A 75 31.40 -1.66 -1.49
N LYS A 76 32.31 -1.91 -2.46
CA LYS A 76 32.38 -3.18 -3.23
C LYS A 76 33.02 -4.30 -2.40
N GLY A 77 32.42 -4.59 -1.25
CA GLY A 77 32.78 -5.70 -0.37
C GLY A 77 31.87 -6.92 -0.54
N PHE A 78 32.32 -8.06 -0.01
CA PHE A 78 31.51 -9.26 0.15
C PHE A 78 30.60 -9.08 1.37
N LEU A 79 29.29 -8.92 1.13
CA LEU A 79 28.29 -8.76 2.18
C LEU A 79 27.87 -10.11 2.77
N CYS A 80 27.74 -10.20 4.09
CA CYS A 80 27.16 -11.37 4.74
C CYS A 80 25.64 -11.39 4.54
N PRO A 81 25.04 -12.44 3.93
CA PRO A 81 23.61 -12.47 3.64
C PRO A 81 22.71 -12.60 4.89
N ILE A 82 23.29 -12.87 6.08
CA ILE A 82 22.54 -13.07 7.33
C ILE A 82 22.52 -11.82 8.21
N CYS A 83 23.64 -11.08 8.29
CA CYS A 83 23.79 -9.89 9.14
C CYS A 83 24.14 -8.58 8.39
N MET A 84 24.34 -8.64 7.07
CA MET A 84 24.71 -7.51 6.19
C MET A 84 25.99 -6.75 6.55
N GLN A 85 26.88 -7.31 7.37
CA GLN A 85 28.24 -6.78 7.50
C GLN A 85 29.02 -6.94 6.18
N SER A 86 29.78 -5.89 5.81
CA SER A 86 30.61 -5.84 4.60
C SER A 86 32.06 -6.25 4.89
N PHE A 87 32.57 -7.22 4.13
CA PHE A 87 33.93 -7.73 4.27
C PHE A 87 34.76 -7.46 3.02
N HIS A 88 36.01 -7.06 3.19
CA HIS A 88 36.88 -6.61 2.10
C HIS A 88 37.48 -7.76 1.26
N THR A 89 37.38 -9.02 1.72
CA THR A 89 37.77 -10.22 0.96
C THR A 89 36.78 -11.37 1.20
N ALA A 90 36.79 -12.36 0.30
CA ALA A 90 35.93 -13.54 0.41
C ALA A 90 36.29 -14.41 1.62
N GLU A 91 37.58 -14.54 1.99
CA GLU A 91 38.02 -15.28 3.18
C GLU A 91 37.59 -14.59 4.48
N ALA A 92 37.54 -13.25 4.47
CA ALA A 92 37.04 -12.48 5.61
C ALA A 92 35.52 -12.68 5.81
N LEU A 93 34.74 -12.72 4.73
CA LEU A 93 33.33 -13.11 4.78
C LEU A 93 33.18 -14.57 5.24
N GLN A 94 33.89 -15.52 4.61
CA GLN A 94 33.77 -16.94 4.92
C GLN A 94 34.09 -17.22 6.40
N ARG A 95 35.20 -16.66 6.92
CA ARG A 95 35.53 -16.83 8.33
C ARG A 95 34.51 -16.18 9.27
N HIS A 96 33.94 -15.03 8.90
CA HIS A 96 32.82 -14.45 9.67
C HIS A 96 31.58 -15.37 9.65
N PHE A 97 31.25 -15.97 8.50
CA PHE A 97 30.16 -16.92 8.37
C PHE A 97 30.42 -18.16 9.23
N ASP A 98 31.64 -18.72 9.19
CA ASP A 98 32.06 -19.88 9.98
C ASP A 98 32.13 -19.59 11.51
N ASP A 99 32.51 -18.37 11.91
CA ASP A 99 32.62 -17.96 13.33
C ASP A 99 31.29 -17.52 13.95
N ALA A 100 30.34 -16.96 13.16
CA ALA A 100 29.10 -16.34 13.67
C ALA A 100 27.80 -16.98 13.16
N HIS A 101 27.85 -17.77 12.09
CA HIS A 101 26.67 -18.32 11.39
C HIS A 101 26.77 -19.82 11.04
N ASP A 102 27.84 -20.53 11.42
CA ASP A 102 27.92 -22.00 11.38
C ASP A 102 26.86 -22.62 12.30
N GLU A 103 25.83 -23.22 11.68
CA GLU A 103 24.70 -23.87 12.34
C GLU A 103 25.12 -25.01 13.29
N ASN A 104 26.36 -25.50 13.22
CA ASN A 104 26.88 -26.58 14.07
C ASN A 104 27.42 -26.13 15.43
N LYS A 105 27.43 -24.82 15.76
CA LYS A 105 28.07 -24.31 17.00
C LYS A 105 27.25 -23.36 17.88
N GLY A 106 26.04 -22.98 17.51
CA GLY A 106 25.29 -21.96 18.24
C GLY A 106 23.78 -22.15 18.30
N PHE A 107 23.18 -21.69 19.40
CA PHE A 107 21.74 -21.55 19.59
C PHE A 107 21.37 -20.10 19.30
N ILE A 108 20.73 -19.82 18.17
CA ILE A 108 20.42 -18.45 17.71
C ILE A 108 19.00 -18.06 18.14
N CYS A 109 18.83 -16.84 18.66
CA CYS A 109 17.52 -16.33 19.04
C CYS A 109 16.68 -15.96 17.81
N PRO A 110 15.46 -16.52 17.63
CA PRO A 110 14.64 -16.24 16.45
C PRO A 110 14.09 -14.80 16.41
N MET A 111 14.01 -14.11 17.56
CA MET A 111 13.42 -12.77 17.66
C MET A 111 14.42 -11.64 17.37
N CYS A 112 15.66 -11.75 17.84
CA CYS A 112 16.70 -10.71 17.69
C CYS A 112 17.96 -11.17 16.95
N LYS A 113 18.06 -12.45 16.57
CA LYS A 113 19.19 -13.09 15.88
C LYS A 113 20.54 -13.07 16.63
N THR A 114 20.56 -12.78 17.93
CA THR A 114 21.75 -12.96 18.77
C THR A 114 22.07 -14.46 18.93
N GLY A 115 23.34 -14.84 18.78
CA GLY A 115 23.81 -16.22 18.91
C GLY A 115 24.38 -16.54 20.30
N PHE A 116 24.06 -17.74 20.82
CA PHE A 116 24.47 -18.20 22.15
C PHE A 116 25.17 -19.55 22.10
N GLN A 117 26.17 -19.77 22.96
CA GLN A 117 27.01 -20.98 22.98
C GLN A 117 26.36 -22.18 23.71
N SER A 118 25.20 -22.01 24.35
CA SER A 118 24.41 -23.11 24.93
C SER A 118 22.90 -22.84 24.87
N ALA A 119 22.12 -23.91 25.03
CA ALA A 119 20.67 -23.84 25.08
C ALA A 119 20.17 -23.01 26.27
N GLU A 120 20.79 -23.13 27.46
CA GLU A 120 20.43 -22.32 28.63
C GLU A 120 20.80 -20.84 28.42
N GLY A 121 21.87 -20.55 27.67
CA GLY A 121 22.23 -19.20 27.28
C GLY A 121 21.16 -18.54 26.41
N LEU A 122 20.68 -19.25 25.37
CA LEU A 122 19.56 -18.81 24.55
C LEU A 122 18.27 -18.67 25.39
N GLN A 123 17.94 -19.67 26.20
CA GLN A 123 16.70 -19.66 26.99
C GLN A 123 16.68 -18.52 28.00
N SER A 124 17.77 -18.28 28.75
CA SER A 124 17.83 -17.21 29.74
C SER A 124 17.88 -15.81 29.12
N HIS A 125 18.26 -15.68 27.85
CA HIS A 125 18.09 -14.47 27.06
C HIS A 125 16.63 -14.29 26.60
N TYR A 126 16.01 -15.35 26.08
CA TYR A 126 14.61 -15.33 25.64
C TYR A 126 13.66 -14.97 26.80
N GLU A 127 13.86 -15.59 27.97
CA GLU A 127 13.11 -15.34 29.22
C GLU A 127 13.31 -13.92 29.81
N LYS A 128 14.26 -13.12 29.32
CA LYS A 128 14.53 -11.75 29.81
C LYS A 128 14.19 -10.67 28.79
N GLU A 129 14.61 -10.85 27.55
CA GLU A 129 14.52 -9.83 26.51
C GLU A 129 13.25 -9.99 25.64
N HIS A 130 12.60 -11.16 25.67
CA HIS A 130 11.52 -11.51 24.73
C HIS A 130 10.26 -12.12 25.37
N ASP A 131 10.33 -12.72 26.56
CA ASP A 131 9.16 -13.24 27.28
C ASP A 131 8.37 -12.13 28.01
N GLY A 132 7.85 -11.19 27.23
CA GLY A 132 7.07 -10.04 27.71
C GLY A 132 5.59 -10.35 28.02
N LEU A 133 5.19 -11.62 28.16
CA LEU A 133 3.78 -12.05 28.26
C LEU A 133 3.40 -12.54 29.66
N ALA A 134 3.33 -11.59 30.60
CA ALA A 134 3.09 -11.83 32.03
C ALA A 134 1.68 -12.37 32.40
N GLU A 135 0.81 -12.71 31.45
CA GLU A 135 -0.59 -13.11 31.73
C GLU A 135 -0.81 -14.62 31.90
N ASN A 136 0.04 -15.50 31.35
CA ASN A 136 -0.19 -16.96 31.45
C ASN A 136 0.52 -17.64 32.65
N ARG A 137 1.10 -16.85 33.57
CA ARG A 137 1.80 -17.37 34.76
C ARG A 137 0.86 -17.72 35.92
N TYR A 138 -0.33 -17.12 35.98
CA TYR A 138 -1.29 -17.31 37.08
C TYR A 138 -1.79 -18.76 37.13
N ILE A 139 -2.29 -19.28 36.01
CA ILE A 139 -2.87 -20.64 35.91
C ILE A 139 -1.82 -21.73 36.21
N ALA A 140 -0.59 -21.58 35.72
CA ALA A 140 0.48 -22.53 35.98
C ALA A 140 0.97 -22.52 37.44
N GLY A 141 0.98 -21.34 38.08
CA GLY A 141 1.28 -21.19 39.51
C GLY A 141 0.23 -21.87 40.38
N ASP A 142 -1.05 -21.58 40.14
CA ASP A 142 -2.17 -22.13 40.90
C ASP A 142 -2.28 -23.65 40.75
N VAL A 143 -2.08 -24.19 39.53
CA VAL A 143 -2.08 -25.65 39.30
C VAL A 143 -0.91 -26.34 40.01
N LEU A 144 0.27 -25.70 40.13
CA LEU A 144 1.38 -26.23 40.93
C LEU A 144 1.09 -26.14 42.43
N ALA A 145 0.53 -25.04 42.92
CA ALA A 145 0.13 -24.87 44.31
C ALA A 145 -0.91 -25.91 44.73
N LEU A 146 -2.03 -26.03 43.99
CA LEU A 146 -3.08 -27.04 44.23
C LEU A 146 -2.54 -28.48 44.19
N ARG A 147 -1.55 -28.75 43.33
CA ARG A 147 -0.91 -30.08 43.24
C ARG A 147 0.01 -30.37 44.42
N GLN A 148 0.65 -29.33 44.97
CA GLN A 148 1.49 -29.42 46.16
C GLN A 148 0.62 -29.54 47.43
N GLU A 149 -0.44 -28.75 47.55
CA GLU A 149 -1.48 -28.89 48.57
C GLU A 149 -2.14 -30.26 48.54
N LEU A 150 -2.44 -30.82 47.36
CA LEU A 150 -2.94 -32.19 47.21
C LEU A 150 -1.96 -33.25 47.73
N ASP A 151 -0.67 -33.10 47.45
CA ASP A 151 0.35 -34.05 47.92
C ASP A 151 0.69 -33.87 49.41
N ASP A 152 0.48 -32.69 49.99
CA ASP A 152 0.55 -32.45 51.44
C ASP A 152 -0.71 -32.96 52.17
N LEU A 153 -1.92 -32.71 51.65
CA LEU A 153 -3.16 -33.35 52.10
C LEU A 153 -3.07 -34.88 52.02
N ARG A 154 -2.36 -35.45 51.03
CA ARG A 154 -2.07 -36.89 50.95
C ARG A 154 -1.06 -37.37 52.00
N LYS A 155 -0.16 -36.51 52.51
CA LYS A 155 0.71 -36.84 53.66
C LYS A 155 -0.12 -36.83 54.94
N SER A 156 -0.86 -35.75 55.21
CA SER A 156 -1.74 -35.67 56.38
C SER A 156 -2.82 -36.75 56.38
N LEU A 157 -3.37 -37.15 55.23
CA LEU A 157 -4.31 -38.29 55.14
C LEU A 157 -3.63 -39.65 55.36
N LYS A 158 -2.33 -39.80 55.10
CA LYS A 158 -1.55 -41.00 55.49
C LYS A 158 -1.23 -40.99 56.98
N GLU A 159 -0.91 -39.83 57.54
CA GLU A 159 -0.64 -39.61 58.97
C GLU A 159 -1.91 -39.85 59.79
N GLU A 160 -3.05 -39.26 59.44
CA GLU A 160 -4.38 -39.56 60.01
C GLU A 160 -4.73 -41.06 59.92
N ARG A 161 -4.47 -41.71 58.78
CA ARG A 161 -4.65 -43.18 58.65
C ARG A 161 -3.73 -43.96 59.59
N TRP A 162 -2.50 -43.48 59.81
CA TRP A 162 -1.55 -44.10 60.74
C TRP A 162 -1.98 -43.89 62.19
N TYR A 163 -2.32 -42.66 62.59
CA TYR A 163 -2.85 -42.34 63.91
C TYR A 163 -4.15 -43.09 64.21
N ALA A 164 -5.09 -43.18 63.27
CA ALA A 164 -6.32 -43.95 63.44
C ALA A 164 -6.07 -45.46 63.58
N VAL A 165 -5.08 -46.01 62.87
CA VAL A 165 -4.65 -47.41 63.04
C VAL A 165 -3.96 -47.63 64.39
N GLU A 166 -3.13 -46.71 64.86
CA GLU A 166 -2.45 -46.84 66.16
C GLU A 166 -3.41 -46.62 67.34
N LEU A 167 -4.33 -45.66 67.25
CA LEU A 167 -5.46 -45.50 68.17
C LEU A 167 -6.34 -46.76 68.21
N LYS A 168 -6.57 -47.40 67.06
CA LYS A 168 -7.33 -48.65 67.01
C LYS A 168 -6.58 -49.80 67.68
N LYS A 169 -5.28 -49.97 67.45
CA LYS A 169 -4.44 -50.93 68.18
C LYS A 169 -4.41 -50.66 69.68
N GLU A 170 -4.36 -49.39 70.10
CA GLU A 170 -4.32 -49.03 71.51
C GLU A 170 -5.69 -49.28 72.18
N ASN A 171 -6.80 -49.05 71.46
CA ASN A 171 -8.13 -49.44 71.89
C ASN A 171 -8.27 -50.99 71.98
N GLU A 172 -7.73 -51.73 71.00
CA GLU A 172 -7.65 -53.20 71.03
C GLU A 172 -6.74 -53.73 72.16
N ARG A 173 -5.67 -53.02 72.54
CA ARG A 173 -4.86 -53.27 73.75
C ARG A 173 -5.66 -53.02 75.04
N LEU A 174 -6.38 -51.91 75.12
CA LEU A 174 -7.23 -51.59 76.28
C LEU A 174 -8.38 -52.59 76.45
N GLN A 175 -8.93 -53.12 75.35
CA GLN A 175 -9.95 -54.18 75.37
C GLN A 175 -9.38 -55.56 75.73
N SER A 176 -8.17 -55.91 75.25
CA SER A 176 -7.51 -57.18 75.61
C SER A 176 -6.85 -57.17 77.00
N GLY A 177 -6.69 -55.98 77.61
CA GLY A 177 -5.96 -55.74 78.86
C GLY A 177 -6.77 -55.79 80.17
N ARG A 178 -7.91 -56.50 80.28
CA ARG A 178 -8.67 -56.60 81.55
C ARG A 178 -8.95 -58.03 82.04
N SER A 179 -8.06 -58.50 82.93
CA SER A 179 -8.43 -59.39 84.03
C SER A 179 -9.17 -58.57 85.13
N PRO A 180 -10.17 -59.12 85.86
CA PRO A 180 -11.11 -58.30 86.62
C PRO A 180 -10.64 -57.96 88.04
N THR A 181 -10.03 -56.78 88.24
CA THR A 181 -9.89 -56.13 89.55
C THR A 181 -10.35 -54.67 89.52
N LYS A 182 -10.76 -54.14 90.69
CA LYS A 182 -11.51 -52.88 90.82
C LYS A 182 -10.67 -51.64 90.51
N GLY A 183 -11.16 -50.82 89.58
CA GLY A 183 -10.75 -49.42 89.39
C GLY A 183 -11.76 -48.73 88.46
N SER A 184 -12.36 -47.61 88.90
CA SER A 184 -13.28 -46.85 88.04
C SER A 184 -12.48 -46.13 86.96
N MET A 185 -13.01 -46.19 85.75
CA MET A 185 -12.63 -45.39 84.59
C MET A 185 -13.96 -45.24 83.86
N ASP A 186 -14.49 -44.03 83.83
CA ASP A 186 -15.94 -43.86 83.79
C ASP A 186 -16.49 -44.01 82.37
N SER A 187 -17.76 -44.45 82.24
CA SER A 187 -18.40 -44.67 80.93
C SER A 187 -18.27 -43.45 80.02
N VAL A 188 -18.33 -42.25 80.61
CA VAL A 188 -18.20 -40.96 79.93
C VAL A 188 -16.89 -40.83 79.15
N GLU A 189 -15.75 -41.30 79.68
CA GLU A 189 -14.47 -41.24 78.95
C GLU A 189 -14.47 -42.19 77.75
N MET A 190 -14.96 -43.42 77.94
CA MET A 190 -15.01 -44.42 76.88
C MET A 190 -16.05 -44.08 75.80
N ASP A 191 -17.14 -43.40 76.13
CA ASP A 191 -18.13 -42.92 75.16
C ASP A 191 -17.67 -41.63 74.46
N MET A 192 -16.97 -40.72 75.17
CA MET A 192 -16.30 -39.56 74.56
C MET A 192 -15.24 -40.00 73.54
N MET A 193 -14.44 -41.02 73.85
CA MET A 193 -13.42 -41.53 72.93
C MET A 193 -14.02 -42.21 71.69
N LYS A 194 -15.18 -42.88 71.81
CA LYS A 194 -15.96 -43.36 70.64
C LYS A 194 -16.51 -42.20 69.81
N GLN A 195 -16.98 -41.13 70.46
CA GLN A 195 -17.53 -39.95 69.78
C GLN A 195 -16.44 -39.19 69.01
N GLN A 196 -15.24 -39.07 69.57
CA GLN A 196 -14.05 -38.55 68.88
C GLN A 196 -13.64 -39.44 67.71
N LEU A 197 -13.61 -40.77 67.88
CA LEU A 197 -13.29 -41.70 66.80
C LEU A 197 -14.30 -41.57 65.63
N LYS A 198 -15.60 -41.48 65.93
CA LYS A 198 -16.66 -41.28 64.92
C LYS A 198 -16.50 -39.94 64.18
N ALA A 199 -16.19 -38.86 64.89
CA ALA A 199 -15.93 -37.55 64.27
C ALA A 199 -14.68 -37.56 63.37
N SER A 200 -13.62 -38.29 63.75
CA SER A 200 -12.44 -38.52 62.91
C SER A 200 -12.80 -39.36 61.67
N GLU A 201 -13.60 -40.43 61.81
CA GLU A 201 -14.04 -41.23 60.67
C GLU A 201 -14.93 -40.45 59.69
N GLU A 202 -15.82 -39.58 60.18
CA GLU A 202 -16.66 -38.69 59.37
C GLU A 202 -15.83 -37.60 58.68
N SER A 203 -14.84 -37.02 59.37
CA SER A 203 -13.89 -36.08 58.76
C SER A 203 -13.03 -36.76 57.67
N ARG A 204 -12.62 -38.00 57.92
CA ARG A 204 -11.84 -38.84 56.98
C ARG A 204 -12.65 -39.23 55.74
N THR A 205 -13.97 -39.38 55.83
CA THR A 205 -14.80 -39.61 54.63
C THR A 205 -15.00 -38.33 53.83
N LEU A 206 -15.23 -37.18 54.47
CA LEU A 206 -15.28 -35.87 53.81
C LEU A 206 -13.99 -35.57 53.03
N LEU A 207 -12.83 -35.60 53.70
CA LEU A 207 -11.52 -35.39 53.06
C LEU A 207 -11.25 -36.38 51.92
N SER A 208 -11.73 -37.63 52.04
CA SER A 208 -11.60 -38.61 50.97
C SER A 208 -12.55 -38.39 49.78
N VAL A 209 -13.62 -37.61 49.94
CA VAL A 209 -14.49 -37.15 48.84
C VAL A 209 -13.87 -35.93 48.16
N GLU A 210 -13.37 -34.97 48.94
CA GLU A 210 -12.69 -33.77 48.41
C GLU A 210 -11.44 -34.14 47.59
N VAL A 211 -10.58 -35.05 48.09
CA VAL A 211 -9.42 -35.56 47.34
C VAL A 211 -9.83 -36.28 46.04
N ASN A 212 -11.00 -36.94 46.01
CA ASN A 212 -11.51 -37.58 44.79
C ASN A 212 -12.07 -36.56 43.79
N ASN A 213 -12.78 -35.51 44.25
CA ASN A 213 -13.26 -34.42 43.40
C ASN A 213 -12.08 -33.63 42.81
N MET A 214 -11.13 -33.21 43.64
CA MET A 214 -9.92 -32.51 43.19
C MET A 214 -9.09 -33.36 42.22
N GLN A 215 -9.01 -34.68 42.41
CA GLN A 215 -8.35 -35.57 41.46
C GLN A 215 -9.12 -35.71 40.13
N LYS A 216 -10.45 -35.61 40.13
CA LYS A 216 -11.28 -35.56 38.93
C LYS A 216 -11.09 -34.24 38.17
N GLU A 217 -11.12 -33.12 38.87
CA GLU A 217 -10.89 -31.78 38.32
C GLU A 217 -9.47 -31.65 37.74
N LEU A 218 -8.45 -32.17 38.43
CA LEU A 218 -7.07 -32.23 37.93
C LEU A 218 -6.95 -33.07 36.64
N ASN A 219 -7.71 -34.17 36.52
CA ASN A 219 -7.74 -34.98 35.29
C ASN A 219 -8.45 -34.25 34.15
N GLU A 220 -9.55 -33.55 34.43
CA GLU A 220 -10.27 -32.75 33.42
C GLU A 220 -9.45 -31.54 32.96
N ALA A 221 -8.71 -30.89 33.86
CA ALA A 221 -7.76 -29.83 33.52
C ALA A 221 -6.58 -30.36 32.68
N ALA A 222 -6.02 -31.52 33.03
CA ALA A 222 -4.95 -32.16 32.27
C ALA A 222 -5.39 -32.58 30.86
N GLN A 223 -6.65 -33.01 30.68
CA GLN A 223 -7.20 -33.30 29.35
C GLN A 223 -7.35 -32.01 28.53
N LYS A 224 -7.97 -30.95 29.07
CA LYS A 224 -8.10 -29.65 28.39
C LYS A 224 -6.74 -29.07 27.98
N LEU A 225 -5.73 -29.20 28.84
CA LEU A 225 -4.35 -28.78 28.54
C LEU A 225 -3.73 -29.57 27.38
N LYS A 226 -4.08 -30.86 27.23
CA LYS A 226 -3.65 -31.69 26.10
C LYS A 226 -4.38 -31.28 24.81
N ASP A 227 -5.69 -31.10 24.88
CA ASP A 227 -6.53 -30.67 23.76
C ASP A 227 -6.04 -29.32 23.21
N HIS A 228 -5.82 -28.33 24.08
CA HIS A 228 -5.27 -27.02 23.70
C HIS A 228 -3.82 -27.07 23.18
N ASN A 229 -2.98 -28.03 23.61
CA ASN A 229 -1.65 -28.23 23.02
C ASN A 229 -1.74 -28.82 21.59
N GLU A 230 -2.74 -29.66 21.33
CA GLU A 230 -3.00 -30.22 20.00
C GLU A 230 -3.61 -29.16 19.06
N GLU A 231 -4.49 -28.28 19.57
CA GLU A 231 -4.94 -27.06 18.88
C GLU A 231 -3.79 -26.09 18.59
N LYS A 232 -2.95 -25.77 19.60
CA LYS A 232 -1.78 -24.90 19.45
C LYS A 232 -0.84 -25.41 18.36
N LYS A 233 -0.53 -26.71 18.35
CA LYS A 233 0.31 -27.34 17.31
C LYS A 233 -0.27 -27.22 15.91
N MET A 234 -1.60 -27.31 15.77
CA MET A 234 -2.29 -27.08 14.49
C MET A 234 -2.26 -25.61 14.06
N ILE A 235 -2.25 -24.66 15.01
CA ILE A 235 -2.08 -23.23 14.74
C ILE A 235 -0.64 -22.93 14.32
N GLU A 236 0.37 -23.48 15.02
CA GLU A 236 1.79 -23.36 14.68
C GLU A 236 2.09 -23.88 13.27
N GLN A 237 1.53 -25.04 12.89
CA GLN A 237 1.66 -25.58 11.52
C GLN A 237 1.01 -24.68 10.46
N LYS A 238 -0.15 -24.06 10.77
CA LYS A 238 -0.78 -23.08 9.86
C LYS A 238 0.04 -21.80 9.74
N ALA A 239 0.58 -21.29 10.85
CA ALA A 239 1.43 -20.10 10.87
C ALA A 239 2.73 -20.32 10.07
N ALA A 240 3.39 -21.47 10.25
CA ALA A 240 4.58 -21.85 9.48
C ALA A 240 4.29 -21.95 7.97
N LYS A 241 3.12 -22.51 7.59
CA LYS A 241 2.71 -22.54 6.18
C LYS A 241 2.45 -21.13 5.64
N LEU A 242 1.69 -20.32 6.35
CA LEU A 242 1.39 -18.93 5.94
C LEU A 242 2.67 -18.09 5.80
N ALA A 243 3.67 -18.28 6.66
CA ALA A 243 4.97 -17.62 6.51
C ALA A 243 5.68 -18.03 5.21
N GLY A 244 5.66 -19.31 4.85
CA GLY A 244 6.19 -19.80 3.56
C GLY A 244 5.42 -19.26 2.35
N ASP A 245 4.09 -19.25 2.43
CA ASP A 245 3.22 -18.68 1.40
C ASP A 245 3.50 -17.16 1.21
N VAL A 246 3.68 -16.40 2.30
CA VAL A 246 4.04 -14.97 2.27
C VAL A 246 5.40 -14.72 1.60
N VAL A 247 6.42 -15.53 1.88
CA VAL A 247 7.72 -15.43 1.19
C VAL A 247 7.58 -15.70 -0.31
N LEU A 248 6.77 -16.68 -0.70
CA LEU A 248 6.47 -16.98 -2.11
C LEU A 248 5.68 -15.86 -2.81
N TYR A 249 4.75 -15.20 -2.11
CA TYR A 249 4.04 -14.04 -2.67
C TYR A 249 4.96 -12.83 -2.80
N LYS A 250 5.85 -12.58 -1.83
CA LYS A 250 6.82 -11.49 -1.92
C LYS A 250 7.77 -11.68 -3.11
N ALA A 251 8.39 -12.86 -3.25
CA ALA A 251 9.29 -13.14 -4.36
C ALA A 251 8.62 -12.96 -5.75
N ARG A 252 7.31 -13.22 -5.86
CA ARG A 252 6.52 -12.96 -7.09
C ARG A 252 6.18 -11.49 -7.29
N ALA A 253 6.02 -10.70 -6.22
CA ALA A 253 5.86 -9.26 -6.30
C ALA A 253 7.17 -8.61 -6.76
N ASP A 254 8.30 -9.02 -6.17
CA ASP A 254 9.64 -8.58 -6.56
C ASP A 254 9.93 -8.94 -8.06
N GLU A 255 9.54 -10.14 -8.51
CA GLU A 255 9.61 -10.57 -9.92
C GLU A 255 8.73 -9.70 -10.85
N ALA A 256 7.51 -9.35 -10.43
CA ALA A 256 6.59 -8.52 -11.21
C ALA A 256 7.02 -7.04 -11.28
N GLU A 257 7.60 -6.50 -10.21
CA GLU A 257 8.19 -5.15 -10.18
C GLU A 257 9.35 -5.06 -11.19
N GLY A 258 10.21 -6.08 -11.26
CA GLY A 258 11.29 -6.18 -12.25
C GLY A 258 10.81 -6.33 -13.71
N GLN A 259 9.65 -6.96 -13.94
CA GLN A 259 9.03 -7.00 -15.27
C GLN A 259 8.42 -5.64 -15.65
N LYS A 260 7.81 -4.93 -14.68
CA LYS A 260 7.26 -3.59 -14.87
C LYS A 260 8.35 -2.58 -15.24
N THR A 261 9.48 -2.53 -14.53
CA THR A 261 10.57 -1.58 -14.85
C THR A 261 11.14 -1.83 -16.24
N ALA A 262 11.36 -3.10 -16.62
CA ALA A 262 11.81 -3.45 -17.97
C ALA A 262 10.82 -3.01 -19.08
N LEU A 263 9.51 -3.02 -18.81
CA LEU A 263 8.49 -2.48 -19.72
C LEU A 263 8.47 -0.95 -19.74
N GLU A 264 8.68 -0.28 -18.61
CA GLU A 264 8.83 1.18 -18.52
C GLU A 264 10.05 1.67 -19.32
N ASP A 265 11.20 0.99 -19.21
CA ASP A 265 12.41 1.24 -20.02
C ASP A 265 12.19 1.00 -21.52
N HIS A 266 11.43 -0.05 -21.87
CA HIS A 266 11.07 -0.31 -23.27
C HIS A 266 10.16 0.79 -23.83
N ILE A 267 9.20 1.28 -23.03
CA ILE A 267 8.33 2.42 -23.39
C ILE A 267 9.14 3.71 -23.54
N LEU A 268 10.14 3.96 -22.69
CA LEU A 268 11.06 5.10 -22.84
C LEU A 268 11.89 4.99 -24.13
N THR A 269 12.39 3.79 -24.43
CA THR A 269 13.13 3.51 -25.67
C THR A 269 12.26 3.77 -26.92
N LEU A 270 11.01 3.28 -26.93
CA LEU A 270 10.06 3.51 -28.02
C LEU A 270 9.68 4.99 -28.15
N LYS A 271 9.56 5.74 -27.03
CA LYS A 271 9.35 7.19 -27.06
C LYS A 271 10.53 7.95 -27.66
N SER A 272 11.77 7.54 -27.36
CA SER A 272 12.96 8.12 -28.01
C SER A 272 12.94 7.87 -29.51
N GLN A 273 12.75 6.61 -29.94
CA GLN A 273 12.67 6.25 -31.35
C GLN A 273 11.54 6.99 -32.09
N LEU A 274 10.38 7.18 -31.44
CA LEU A 274 9.28 7.98 -32.00
C LEU A 274 9.69 9.44 -32.18
N ASN A 275 10.33 10.04 -31.17
CA ASN A 275 10.84 11.42 -31.25
C ASN A 275 11.89 11.57 -32.36
N ASP A 276 12.82 10.63 -32.51
CA ASP A 276 13.82 10.61 -33.59
C ASP A 276 13.15 10.54 -34.97
N LYS A 277 12.07 9.76 -35.11
CA LYS A 277 11.25 9.73 -36.34
C LYS A 277 10.46 11.02 -36.55
N THR A 278 9.98 11.68 -35.51
CA THR A 278 9.32 12.99 -35.59
C THR A 278 10.28 14.08 -36.03
N VAL A 279 11.49 14.16 -35.45
CA VAL A 279 12.54 15.11 -35.86
C VAL A 279 13.00 14.82 -37.30
N TYR A 280 13.11 13.55 -37.69
CA TYR A 280 13.40 13.17 -39.08
C TYR A 280 12.27 13.55 -40.06
N ALA A 281 11.00 13.40 -39.66
CA ALA A 281 9.87 13.85 -40.47
C ALA A 281 9.87 15.38 -40.63
N GLN A 282 10.10 16.13 -39.55
CA GLN A 282 10.20 17.60 -39.59
C GLN A 282 11.39 18.08 -40.45
N SER A 283 12.52 17.38 -40.45
CA SER A 283 13.65 17.70 -41.33
C SER A 283 13.35 17.40 -42.81
N LEU A 284 12.56 16.36 -43.10
CA LEU A 284 12.03 16.05 -44.41
C LEU A 284 11.01 17.10 -44.89
N GLU A 285 10.05 17.50 -44.05
CA GLU A 285 9.10 18.57 -44.34
C GLU A 285 9.81 19.90 -44.61
N THR A 286 10.81 20.24 -43.79
CA THR A 286 11.67 21.42 -43.99
C THR A 286 12.44 21.33 -45.31
N SER A 287 13.00 20.16 -45.65
CA SER A 287 13.72 19.94 -46.91
C SER A 287 12.81 19.96 -48.14
N LEU A 288 11.55 19.57 -48.01
CA LEU A 288 10.54 19.68 -49.04
C LEU A 288 10.10 21.14 -49.25
N ALA A 289 9.94 21.90 -48.16
CA ALA A 289 9.64 23.33 -48.19
C ALA A 289 10.79 24.20 -48.71
N GLN A 290 12.04 23.71 -48.65
CA GLN A 290 13.23 24.38 -49.18
C GLN A 290 13.53 24.07 -50.66
N ARG A 291 12.68 23.32 -51.37
CA ARG A 291 12.87 23.11 -52.82
C ARG A 291 12.62 24.40 -53.61
N PRO A 292 13.36 24.63 -54.72
CA PRO A 292 13.04 25.69 -55.67
C PRO A 292 11.58 25.61 -56.13
N GLY A 293 10.99 26.76 -56.42
CA GLY A 293 9.54 26.93 -56.53
C GLY A 293 8.94 26.28 -57.78
N ALA A 294 7.60 26.29 -57.83
CA ALA A 294 6.88 26.01 -59.07
C ALA A 294 7.31 26.98 -60.20
N ASP A 295 7.75 28.18 -59.84
CA ASP A 295 8.27 29.21 -60.74
C ASP A 295 9.55 28.77 -61.46
N ASP A 296 10.51 28.14 -60.78
CA ASP A 296 11.74 27.63 -61.41
C ASP A 296 11.44 26.52 -62.41
N VAL A 297 10.47 25.64 -62.09
CA VAL A 297 9.96 24.62 -63.01
C VAL A 297 9.19 25.25 -64.18
N MET A 298 8.59 26.42 -64.00
CA MET A 298 7.89 27.15 -65.06
C MET A 298 8.88 27.89 -65.99
N VAL A 299 9.95 28.48 -65.44
CA VAL A 299 11.08 29.06 -66.21
C VAL A 299 11.74 27.99 -67.05
N LEU A 300 12.14 26.85 -66.46
CA LEU A 300 12.76 25.74 -67.18
C LEU A 300 11.85 25.17 -68.29
N LYS A 301 10.53 25.14 -68.09
CA LYS A 301 9.58 24.78 -69.16
C LYS A 301 9.52 25.83 -70.27
N GLN A 302 9.59 27.11 -69.94
CA GLN A 302 9.58 28.19 -70.93
C GLN A 302 10.88 28.23 -71.75
N GLU A 303 12.04 28.00 -71.12
CA GLU A 303 13.33 27.85 -71.78
C GLU A 303 13.38 26.59 -72.66
N LEU A 304 12.79 25.48 -72.22
CA LEU A 304 12.66 24.26 -73.03
C LEU A 304 11.78 24.48 -74.27
N VAL A 305 10.66 25.22 -74.14
CA VAL A 305 9.80 25.58 -75.27
C VAL A 305 10.49 26.55 -76.23
N GLN A 306 11.25 27.53 -75.72
CA GLN A 306 12.05 28.43 -76.56
C GLN A 306 13.15 27.69 -77.32
N THR A 307 13.90 26.79 -76.67
CA THR A 307 14.93 25.98 -77.33
C THR A 307 14.34 25.01 -78.36
N HIS A 308 13.17 24.39 -78.12
CA HIS A 308 12.45 23.63 -79.15
C HIS A 308 12.08 24.52 -80.35
N THR A 309 11.50 25.70 -80.09
CA THR A 309 11.10 26.64 -81.16
C THR A 309 12.30 27.07 -82.01
N MET A 310 13.48 27.27 -81.40
CA MET A 310 14.70 27.59 -82.15
C MET A 310 15.27 26.39 -82.93
N MET A 311 15.12 25.16 -82.42
CA MET A 311 15.48 23.94 -83.18
C MET A 311 14.56 23.73 -84.38
N ASP A 312 13.24 23.95 -84.24
CA ASP A 312 12.28 23.87 -85.34
C ASP A 312 12.55 24.94 -86.42
N GLN A 313 12.92 26.16 -86.01
CA GLN A 313 13.33 27.22 -86.94
C GLN A 313 14.63 26.87 -87.69
N LEU A 314 15.65 26.38 -86.97
CA LEU A 314 16.90 25.91 -87.60
C LEU A 314 16.68 24.74 -88.55
N ALA A 315 15.74 23.84 -88.25
CA ALA A 315 15.36 22.75 -89.14
C ALA A 315 14.72 23.29 -90.44
N GLN A 316 13.77 24.23 -90.34
CA GLN A 316 13.14 24.87 -91.49
C GLN A 316 14.15 25.66 -92.34
N GLU A 317 15.09 26.38 -91.73
CA GLU A 317 16.16 27.08 -92.45
C GLU A 317 17.07 26.11 -93.21
N LYS A 318 17.43 24.96 -92.61
CA LYS A 318 18.24 23.93 -93.29
C LYS A 318 17.48 23.21 -94.40
N GLU A 319 16.17 23.02 -94.25
CA GLU A 319 15.33 22.44 -95.30
C GLU A 319 15.15 23.41 -96.49
N ALA A 320 14.99 24.72 -96.24
CA ALA A 320 14.98 25.74 -97.27
C ALA A 320 16.33 25.93 -97.98
N GLU A 321 17.46 25.84 -97.24
CA GLU A 321 18.80 25.78 -97.85
C GLU A 321 18.96 24.56 -98.76
N LYS A 322 18.45 23.40 -98.34
CA LYS A 322 18.46 22.17 -99.14
C LYS A 322 17.66 22.32 -100.44
N GLU A 323 16.40 22.79 -100.38
CA GLU A 323 15.58 23.03 -101.57
C GLU A 323 16.26 23.98 -102.56
N LYS A 324 16.91 25.04 -102.05
CA LYS A 324 17.69 25.97 -102.88
C LYS A 324 18.89 25.27 -103.54
N MET A 325 19.64 24.45 -102.81
CA MET A 325 20.79 23.70 -103.36
C MET A 325 20.35 22.66 -104.40
N GLU A 326 19.20 22.00 -104.20
CA GLU A 326 18.61 21.08 -105.20
C GLU A 326 18.19 21.84 -106.48
N LYS A 327 17.64 23.06 -106.36
CA LYS A 327 17.33 23.92 -107.51
C LYS A 327 18.59 24.39 -108.24
N ASP A 328 19.60 24.89 -107.52
CA ASP A 328 20.86 25.37 -108.08
C ASP A 328 21.62 24.21 -108.80
N TYR A 329 21.49 22.98 -108.30
CA TYR A 329 22.01 21.76 -108.95
C TYR A 329 21.31 21.43 -110.28
N GLU A 330 19.96 21.44 -110.33
CA GLU A 330 19.25 21.17 -111.58
C GLU A 330 19.47 22.30 -112.63
N GLU A 331 19.59 23.56 -112.22
CA GLU A 331 20.01 24.64 -113.13
C GLU A 331 21.43 24.41 -113.70
N LEU A 332 22.38 23.97 -112.88
CA LEU A 332 23.75 23.66 -113.31
C LEU A 332 23.78 22.45 -114.27
N LYS A 333 22.98 21.43 -113.99
CA LYS A 333 22.81 20.22 -114.81
C LYS A 333 22.19 20.54 -116.18
N THR A 334 21.22 21.45 -116.26
CA THR A 334 20.69 21.95 -117.53
C THR A 334 21.78 22.64 -118.35
N ARG A 335 22.55 23.56 -117.75
CA ARG A 335 23.69 24.23 -118.44
C ARG A 335 24.78 23.25 -118.88
N TYR A 336 25.01 22.17 -118.13
CA TYR A 336 25.91 21.10 -118.54
C TYR A 336 25.39 20.36 -119.80
N GLN A 337 24.10 20.04 -119.85
CA GLN A 337 23.48 19.40 -121.02
C GLN A 337 23.51 20.31 -122.25
N GLU A 338 23.26 21.61 -122.09
CA GLU A 338 23.41 22.62 -123.14
C GLU A 338 24.86 22.67 -123.67
N SER A 339 25.85 22.67 -122.77
CA SER A 339 27.28 22.66 -123.12
C SER A 339 27.71 21.37 -123.82
N GLU A 340 27.18 20.21 -123.41
CA GLU A 340 27.45 18.93 -124.08
C GLU A 340 26.81 18.89 -125.48
N GLN A 341 25.60 19.43 -125.64
CA GLN A 341 24.96 19.58 -126.95
C GLN A 341 25.78 20.51 -127.86
N LEU A 342 26.19 21.69 -127.38
CA LEU A 342 27.03 22.61 -128.15
C LEU A 342 28.36 21.95 -128.55
N THR A 343 28.96 21.16 -127.65
CA THR A 343 30.17 20.37 -127.93
C THR A 343 29.93 19.29 -129.00
N ARG A 344 28.71 18.72 -129.06
CA ARG A 344 28.30 17.74 -130.07
C ARG A 344 28.10 18.39 -131.44
N GLU A 345 27.42 19.55 -131.47
CA GLU A 345 27.21 20.37 -132.66
C GLU A 345 28.54 20.84 -133.26
N LEU A 346 29.46 21.37 -132.45
CA LEU A 346 30.81 21.76 -132.88
C LEU A 346 31.64 20.57 -133.41
N ARG A 347 31.47 19.35 -132.86
CA ARG A 347 32.10 18.14 -133.40
C ARG A 347 31.52 17.74 -134.76
N GLU A 348 30.22 17.91 -134.96
CA GLU A 348 29.59 17.67 -136.26
C GLU A 348 30.00 18.71 -137.31
N GLU A 349 30.18 19.98 -136.95
CA GLU A 349 30.75 20.99 -137.84
C GLU A 349 32.21 20.65 -138.21
N LEU A 350 33.02 20.25 -137.23
CA LEU A 350 34.41 19.84 -137.47
C LEU A 350 34.50 18.62 -138.41
N ALA A 351 33.56 17.68 -138.29
CA ALA A 351 33.45 16.51 -139.16
C ALA A 351 32.95 16.82 -140.59
N ARG A 352 32.38 18.01 -140.82
CA ARG A 352 31.92 18.48 -142.13
C ARG A 352 32.95 19.35 -142.87
N ALA A 353 34.15 19.53 -142.31
CA ALA A 353 35.22 20.37 -142.88
C ALA A 353 35.84 19.77 -144.17
N PRO A 354 35.69 20.42 -145.36
CA PRO A 354 35.95 19.75 -146.64
C PRO A 354 37.39 19.96 -147.16
N LYS A 355 38.38 19.23 -146.62
CA LYS A 355 39.76 19.18 -147.17
C LYS A 355 40.42 17.79 -147.16
N LEU A 356 39.90 16.88 -147.99
CA LEU A 356 40.62 15.64 -148.36
C LEU A 356 40.78 15.41 -149.88
N GLU A 357 40.14 16.21 -150.74
CA GLU A 357 40.20 16.06 -152.20
C GLU A 357 41.16 17.04 -152.91
N GLU A 358 41.77 17.98 -152.18
CA GLU A 358 42.62 19.04 -152.75
C GLU A 358 44.10 18.61 -152.94
N LEU A 359 44.47 17.40 -152.50
CA LEU A 359 45.85 16.86 -152.63
C LEU A 359 46.05 15.87 -153.80
N GLN A 360 45.02 15.60 -154.61
CA GLN A 360 45.14 14.78 -155.83
C GLN A 360 45.15 15.61 -157.14
N ARG A 361 45.25 16.95 -157.04
CA ARG A 361 45.27 17.87 -158.19
C ARG A 361 46.67 18.40 -158.58
N LEU A 362 47.73 17.98 -157.90
CA LEU A 362 49.11 18.39 -158.20
C LEU A 362 49.96 17.23 -158.74
N GLN A 363 49.52 16.68 -159.87
CA GLN A 363 50.37 15.89 -160.75
C GLN A 363 50.26 16.47 -162.17
N ALA A 364 51.42 16.59 -162.85
CA ALA A 364 51.62 17.11 -164.21
C ALA A 364 51.39 18.62 -164.49
N SER A 365 52.51 19.37 -164.55
CA SER A 365 52.86 20.17 -165.75
C SER A 365 54.39 20.30 -165.84
N ALA A 366 54.93 20.54 -167.06
CA ALA A 366 56.36 20.42 -167.44
C ALA A 366 56.89 18.95 -167.44
N ALA A 367 57.05 18.21 -168.56
CA ALA A 367 57.25 18.56 -169.98
C ALA A 367 58.49 19.44 -170.23
N ASP A 368 59.31 19.27 -171.27
CA ASP A 368 59.55 18.20 -172.28
C ASP A 368 60.96 18.51 -172.84
N SER A 369 61.92 17.57 -172.96
CA SER A 369 62.08 16.47 -173.92
C SER A 369 62.52 16.89 -175.36
N SER A 370 63.78 16.56 -175.68
CA SER A 370 64.33 16.43 -177.05
C SER A 370 65.65 15.63 -176.96
N SER A 371 65.64 14.31 -177.19
CA SER A 371 65.78 13.64 -178.50
C SER A 371 67.17 13.79 -179.13
N GLY A 372 67.84 12.69 -179.50
CA GLY A 372 69.16 12.76 -180.16
C GLY A 372 69.81 11.45 -180.60
N SER A 373 69.61 10.36 -179.82
CA SER A 373 69.92 8.95 -180.18
C SER A 373 71.38 8.53 -180.44
N GLN A 374 71.72 7.32 -179.96
CA GLN A 374 72.65 6.35 -180.60
C GLN A 374 74.17 6.71 -180.63
N LYS A 375 75.14 5.91 -180.14
CA LYS A 375 75.24 4.58 -179.49
C LYS A 375 75.95 4.77 -178.12
N LEU A 376 75.69 4.04 -177.03
CA LEU A 376 75.70 2.58 -176.79
C LEU A 376 77.14 2.03 -176.70
N LEU A 377 77.50 1.48 -175.51
CA LEU A 377 78.86 1.39 -174.90
C LEU A 377 79.32 2.78 -174.38
N GLU A 378 79.78 2.98 -173.15
CA GLU A 378 80.22 2.04 -172.09
C GLU A 378 79.35 2.12 -170.81
N SER A 379 78.16 1.52 -170.82
CA SER A 379 77.17 1.59 -169.72
C SER A 379 77.50 0.70 -168.50
N LEU A 380 78.77 0.66 -168.05
CA LEU A 380 79.26 -0.33 -167.07
C LEU A 380 79.82 0.25 -165.76
N GLN A 381 80.30 1.50 -165.72
CA GLN A 381 80.82 2.09 -164.47
C GLN A 381 79.71 2.67 -163.56
N LYS A 382 78.63 3.23 -164.13
CA LYS A 382 77.64 4.01 -163.37
C LYS A 382 76.72 3.19 -162.46
N LYS A 383 76.75 1.85 -162.53
CA LYS A 383 76.02 0.96 -161.60
C LYS A 383 76.77 0.68 -160.30
N GLN A 384 78.04 1.07 -160.17
CA GLN A 384 78.82 0.94 -158.94
C GLN A 384 78.30 1.87 -157.82
N GLU A 385 77.84 3.06 -158.18
CA GLU A 385 77.49 4.14 -157.23
C GLU A 385 76.11 3.95 -156.59
N GLU A 386 75.14 3.45 -157.36
CA GLU A 386 73.77 3.16 -156.86
C GLU A 386 73.75 2.13 -155.72
N ALA A 387 74.69 1.17 -155.72
CA ALA A 387 74.80 0.15 -154.68
C ALA A 387 75.20 0.74 -153.31
N SER A 388 75.99 1.82 -153.29
CA SER A 388 76.48 2.45 -152.05
C SER A 388 75.34 3.15 -151.28
N MET A 389 74.41 3.80 -151.99
CA MET A 389 73.28 4.50 -151.36
C MET A 389 72.34 3.53 -150.62
N LEU A 390 72.01 2.39 -151.24
CA LEU A 390 71.18 1.35 -150.64
C LEU A 390 71.83 0.74 -149.39
N GLN A 391 73.17 0.63 -149.36
CA GLN A 391 73.90 0.13 -148.19
C GLN A 391 73.82 1.10 -147.00
N GLY A 392 73.77 2.41 -147.24
CA GLY A 392 73.55 3.42 -146.19
C GLY A 392 72.15 3.36 -145.58
N GLN A 393 71.11 3.21 -146.40
CA GLN A 393 69.72 3.07 -145.92
C GLN A 393 69.53 1.80 -145.07
N LEU A 394 70.21 0.71 -145.44
CA LEU A 394 70.18 -0.55 -144.68
C LEU A 394 70.83 -0.41 -143.30
N GLU A 395 71.85 0.43 -143.15
CA GLU A 395 72.50 0.68 -141.87
C GLU A 395 71.70 1.62 -140.96
N GLN A 396 70.98 2.60 -141.52
CA GLN A 396 70.04 3.43 -140.75
C GLN A 396 68.92 2.55 -140.13
N LEU A 397 68.30 1.68 -140.93
CA LEU A 397 67.25 0.76 -140.45
C LEU A 397 67.76 -0.23 -139.38
N ARG A 398 69.05 -0.56 -139.37
CA ARG A 398 69.69 -1.35 -138.30
C ARG A 398 69.83 -0.57 -137.01
N GLN A 399 70.17 0.72 -137.06
CA GLN A 399 70.24 1.58 -135.88
C GLN A 399 68.85 1.83 -135.28
N GLU A 400 67.84 2.09 -136.12
CA GLU A 400 66.44 2.22 -135.69
C GLU A 400 65.93 0.94 -135.01
N LYS A 401 66.24 -0.25 -135.58
CA LYS A 401 65.93 -1.53 -134.93
C LYS A 401 66.64 -1.67 -133.57
N LEU A 402 67.93 -1.32 -133.49
CA LEU A 402 68.71 -1.47 -132.25
C LEU A 402 68.15 -0.60 -131.11
N GLN A 403 67.70 0.63 -131.42
CA GLN A 403 67.02 1.50 -130.46
C GLN A 403 65.67 0.93 -130.01
N LEU A 404 64.91 0.29 -130.93
CA LEU A 404 63.64 -0.37 -130.61
C LEU A 404 63.84 -1.61 -129.73
N ASP A 405 64.84 -2.44 -130.03
CA ASP A 405 65.23 -3.61 -129.22
C ASP A 405 65.66 -3.19 -127.80
N GLN A 406 66.43 -2.10 -127.67
CA GLN A 406 66.81 -1.51 -126.37
C GLN A 406 65.58 -1.01 -125.58
N THR A 407 64.68 -0.27 -126.24
CA THR A 407 63.45 0.24 -125.62
C THR A 407 62.54 -0.91 -125.12
N LEU A 408 62.46 -2.00 -125.89
CA LEU A 408 61.78 -3.23 -125.49
C LEU A 408 62.42 -3.88 -124.25
N GLN A 409 63.76 -3.94 -124.20
CA GLN A 409 64.48 -4.49 -123.05
C GLN A 409 64.24 -3.67 -121.77
N GLU A 410 64.20 -2.34 -121.86
CA GLU A 410 63.86 -1.46 -120.74
C GLU A 410 62.41 -1.68 -120.25
N LYS A 411 61.43 -1.74 -121.16
CA LYS A 411 60.02 -1.97 -120.80
C LYS A 411 59.80 -3.36 -120.21
N CYS A 412 60.50 -4.39 -120.68
CA CYS A 412 60.49 -5.71 -120.05
C CYS A 412 61.09 -5.68 -118.63
N SER A 413 62.12 -4.86 -118.37
CA SER A 413 62.66 -4.67 -117.01
C SER A 413 61.67 -3.96 -116.09
N GLU A 414 60.94 -2.95 -116.60
CA GLU A 414 59.94 -2.18 -115.86
C GLU A 414 58.73 -3.05 -115.47
N ILE A 415 58.19 -3.84 -116.41
CA ILE A 415 57.15 -4.86 -116.12
C ILE A 415 57.64 -5.87 -115.07
N GLY A 416 58.91 -6.29 -115.15
CA GLY A 416 59.54 -7.19 -114.17
C GLY A 416 59.67 -6.62 -112.75
N LYS A 417 59.64 -5.28 -112.59
CA LYS A 417 59.58 -4.62 -111.27
C LYS A 417 58.14 -4.57 -110.76
N LEU A 418 57.21 -4.09 -111.61
CA LEU A 418 55.78 -3.97 -111.27
C LEU A 418 55.16 -5.31 -110.87
N ASN A 419 55.55 -6.42 -111.51
CA ASN A 419 55.09 -7.74 -111.11
C ASN A 419 55.56 -8.13 -109.69
N LYS A 420 56.78 -7.78 -109.28
CA LYS A 420 57.27 -8.05 -107.91
C LYS A 420 56.61 -7.15 -106.87
N GLU A 421 56.28 -5.92 -107.22
CA GLU A 421 55.48 -5.02 -106.38
C GLU A 421 54.04 -5.53 -106.21
N LEU A 422 53.45 -6.12 -107.27
CA LEU A 422 52.15 -6.79 -107.20
C LEU A 422 52.21 -8.09 -106.37
N GLU A 423 53.24 -8.92 -106.52
CA GLU A 423 53.43 -10.14 -105.72
C GLU A 423 53.60 -9.80 -104.22
N THR A 424 54.46 -8.84 -103.89
CA THR A 424 54.69 -8.44 -102.49
C THR A 424 53.45 -7.79 -101.86
N ARG A 425 52.72 -6.94 -102.60
CA ARG A 425 51.45 -6.36 -102.14
C ARG A 425 50.33 -7.40 -102.02
N GLY A 426 50.29 -8.38 -102.92
CA GLY A 426 49.37 -9.52 -102.87
C GLY A 426 49.63 -10.43 -101.66
N ASN A 427 50.89 -10.64 -101.30
CA ASN A 427 51.28 -11.38 -100.10
C ASN A 427 50.93 -10.63 -98.81
N SER A 428 51.14 -9.30 -98.75
CA SER A 428 50.67 -8.46 -97.63
C SER A 428 49.16 -8.61 -97.43
N LEU A 429 48.38 -8.42 -98.51
CA LEU A 429 46.92 -8.55 -98.45
C LEU A 429 46.46 -9.94 -97.99
N HIS A 430 47.17 -11.02 -98.34
CA HIS A 430 46.86 -12.35 -97.80
C HIS A 430 47.16 -12.48 -96.29
N GLN A 431 48.22 -11.84 -95.81
CA GLN A 431 48.55 -11.79 -94.38
C GLN A 431 47.55 -10.93 -93.60
N ASP A 432 47.13 -9.79 -94.14
CA ASP A 432 46.10 -8.91 -93.57
C ASP A 432 44.73 -9.59 -93.53
N ILE A 433 44.36 -10.35 -94.57
CA ILE A 433 43.14 -11.18 -94.59
C ILE A 433 43.23 -12.33 -93.57
N ALA A 434 44.43 -12.86 -93.29
CA ALA A 434 44.61 -13.92 -92.30
C ALA A 434 44.48 -13.39 -90.86
N THR A 435 45.06 -12.24 -90.54
CA THR A 435 44.93 -11.62 -89.20
C THR A 435 43.50 -11.17 -88.92
N LEU A 436 42.81 -10.56 -89.89
CA LEU A 436 41.39 -10.19 -89.76
C LEU A 436 40.47 -11.40 -89.53
N LYS A 437 40.78 -12.57 -90.09
CA LYS A 437 40.01 -13.81 -89.87
C LYS A 437 40.17 -14.35 -88.45
N GLU A 438 41.37 -14.30 -87.89
CA GLU A 438 41.58 -14.75 -86.51
C GLU A 438 40.95 -13.74 -85.51
N GLN A 439 41.05 -12.44 -85.76
CA GLN A 439 40.34 -11.41 -84.98
C GLN A 439 38.81 -11.56 -85.04
N LEU A 440 38.23 -11.93 -86.18
CA LEU A 440 36.80 -12.25 -86.26
C LEU A 440 36.43 -13.44 -85.37
N LYS A 441 37.21 -14.52 -85.44
CA LYS A 441 37.02 -15.74 -84.65
C LYS A 441 37.16 -15.50 -83.13
N GLU A 442 38.10 -14.65 -82.70
CA GLU A 442 38.20 -14.20 -81.30
C GLU A 442 36.96 -13.42 -80.87
N ARG A 443 36.43 -12.54 -81.73
CA ARG A 443 35.21 -11.76 -81.46
C ARG A 443 33.96 -12.65 -81.43
N ASP A 444 33.85 -13.65 -82.31
CA ASP A 444 32.75 -14.62 -82.30
C ASP A 444 32.73 -15.44 -81.00
N GLN A 445 33.91 -15.85 -80.49
CA GLN A 445 34.02 -16.51 -79.19
C GLN A 445 33.62 -15.58 -78.03
N ALA A 446 34.02 -14.31 -78.07
CA ALA A 446 33.63 -13.32 -77.08
C ALA A 446 32.12 -12.97 -77.13
N ILE A 447 31.48 -13.07 -78.30
CA ILE A 447 30.02 -12.95 -78.46
C ILE A 447 29.33 -14.15 -77.84
N GLN A 448 29.75 -15.39 -78.18
CA GLN A 448 29.19 -16.62 -77.60
C GLN A 448 29.27 -16.64 -76.07
N GLN A 449 30.38 -16.16 -75.49
CA GLN A 449 30.52 -16.04 -74.03
C GLN A 449 29.59 -14.96 -73.43
N LYS A 450 29.31 -13.88 -74.16
CA LYS A 450 28.30 -12.90 -73.72
C LYS A 450 26.89 -13.45 -73.84
N ASP A 451 26.58 -14.22 -74.87
CA ASP A 451 25.26 -14.86 -75.02
C ASP A 451 25.00 -15.90 -73.92
N SER A 452 26.01 -16.67 -73.49
CA SER A 452 25.87 -17.56 -72.32
C SER A 452 25.60 -16.78 -71.03
N ASN A 453 26.28 -15.64 -70.82
CA ASN A 453 26.08 -14.81 -69.64
C ASN A 453 24.72 -14.09 -69.66
N ILE A 454 24.24 -13.69 -70.84
CA ILE A 454 22.90 -13.14 -71.04
C ILE A 454 21.82 -14.20 -70.77
N LYS A 455 22.09 -15.48 -71.08
CA LYS A 455 21.20 -16.59 -70.74
C LYS A 455 21.10 -16.80 -69.23
N THR A 456 22.21 -16.90 -68.51
CA THR A 456 22.17 -17.05 -67.04
C THR A 456 21.51 -15.86 -66.36
N LEU A 457 21.83 -14.62 -66.78
CA LEU A 457 21.18 -13.42 -66.23
C LEU A 457 19.66 -13.39 -66.48
N LYS A 458 19.16 -13.96 -67.58
CA LYS A 458 17.70 -14.11 -67.82
C LYS A 458 17.07 -15.17 -66.91
N GLU A 459 17.79 -16.23 -66.61
CA GLU A 459 17.36 -17.28 -65.68
C GLU A 459 17.34 -16.73 -64.23
N ASP A 460 18.34 -15.95 -63.84
CA ASP A 460 18.39 -15.22 -62.57
C ASP A 460 17.25 -14.18 -62.45
N ILE A 461 17.00 -13.39 -63.51
CA ILE A 461 15.90 -12.40 -63.53
C ILE A 461 14.56 -13.12 -63.36
N GLY A 462 14.30 -14.21 -64.10
CA GLY A 462 13.07 -14.99 -63.93
C GLY A 462 12.88 -15.53 -62.52
N ALA A 463 13.95 -16.00 -61.87
CA ALA A 463 13.92 -16.44 -60.47
C ALA A 463 13.73 -15.28 -59.47
N LYS A 464 14.08 -14.04 -59.83
CA LYS A 464 13.75 -12.84 -59.03
C LYS A 464 12.33 -12.36 -59.28
N GLU A 465 11.80 -12.48 -60.49
CA GLU A 465 10.40 -12.18 -60.81
C GLU A 465 9.45 -13.12 -60.06
N THR A 466 9.71 -14.43 -60.00
CA THR A 466 8.92 -15.36 -59.19
C THR A 466 8.97 -15.02 -57.70
N LEU A 467 10.16 -14.75 -57.16
CA LEU A 467 10.31 -14.37 -55.75
C LEU A 467 9.61 -13.03 -55.42
N CYS A 468 9.59 -12.07 -56.35
CA CYS A 468 8.82 -10.83 -56.17
C CYS A 468 7.31 -11.09 -56.13
N ASN A 469 6.80 -11.98 -56.99
CA ASN A 469 5.38 -12.36 -56.97
C ASN A 469 5.01 -13.08 -55.67
N GLU A 470 5.83 -14.02 -55.20
CA GLU A 470 5.64 -14.73 -53.91
C GLU A 470 5.61 -13.75 -52.72
N LEU A 471 6.55 -12.80 -52.67
CA LEU A 471 6.58 -11.75 -51.65
C LEU A 471 5.37 -10.80 -51.76
N GLN A 472 4.86 -10.55 -52.96
CA GLN A 472 3.71 -9.69 -53.20
C GLN A 472 2.38 -10.37 -52.77
N GLU A 473 2.28 -11.69 -52.91
CA GLU A 473 1.17 -12.48 -52.34
C GLU A 473 1.26 -12.53 -50.80
N GLU A 474 2.45 -12.75 -50.21
CA GLU A 474 2.59 -12.70 -48.75
C GLU A 474 2.23 -11.31 -48.18
N ILE A 475 2.67 -10.23 -48.84
CA ILE A 475 2.29 -8.86 -48.47
C ILE A 475 0.77 -8.70 -48.49
N LEU A 476 0.06 -9.15 -49.53
CA LEU A 476 -1.40 -9.10 -49.60
C LEU A 476 -2.09 -9.84 -48.42
N GLU A 477 -1.56 -10.98 -48.00
CA GLU A 477 -2.09 -11.71 -46.83
C GLU A 477 -1.80 -10.98 -45.51
N LYS A 478 -0.62 -10.35 -45.36
CA LYS A 478 -0.33 -9.48 -44.21
C LYS A 478 -1.21 -8.22 -44.22
N GLU A 479 -1.54 -7.65 -45.38
CA GLU A 479 -2.42 -6.48 -45.49
C GLU A 479 -3.87 -6.83 -45.12
N LYS A 480 -4.36 -8.00 -45.52
CA LYS A 480 -5.69 -8.52 -45.14
C LYS A 480 -5.82 -8.73 -43.63
N SER A 481 -4.88 -9.47 -43.03
CA SER A 481 -4.87 -9.71 -41.57
C SER A 481 -4.69 -8.41 -40.76
N ARG A 482 -3.94 -7.43 -41.29
CA ARG A 482 -3.85 -6.08 -40.70
C ARG A 482 -5.18 -5.33 -40.72
N GLU A 483 -6.04 -5.51 -41.73
CA GLU A 483 -7.38 -4.89 -41.75
C GLU A 483 -8.38 -5.62 -40.83
N GLU A 484 -8.28 -6.96 -40.71
CA GLU A 484 -9.05 -7.73 -39.73
C GLU A 484 -8.74 -7.28 -38.29
N VAL A 485 -7.48 -7.00 -37.96
CA VAL A 485 -7.08 -6.42 -36.66
C VAL A 485 -7.56 -4.97 -36.50
N ARG A 486 -7.61 -4.17 -37.57
CA ARG A 486 -8.18 -2.80 -37.53
C ARG A 486 -9.67 -2.84 -37.22
N GLU A 487 -10.43 -3.78 -37.77
CA GLU A 487 -11.87 -3.90 -37.48
C GLU A 487 -12.12 -4.27 -36.01
N GLN A 488 -11.37 -5.25 -35.47
CA GLN A 488 -11.43 -5.57 -34.03
C GLN A 488 -11.07 -4.39 -33.13
N MET A 489 -10.19 -3.49 -33.57
CA MET A 489 -9.88 -2.24 -32.86
C MET A 489 -11.04 -1.22 -32.95
N ARG A 490 -11.73 -1.11 -34.09
CA ARG A 490 -12.94 -0.29 -34.23
C ARG A 490 -14.07 -0.78 -33.31
N GLU A 491 -14.30 -2.09 -33.26
CA GLU A 491 -15.27 -2.70 -32.34
C GLU A 491 -14.95 -2.40 -30.86
N LYS A 492 -13.69 -2.60 -30.45
CA LYS A 492 -13.24 -2.27 -29.09
C LYS A 492 -13.36 -0.78 -28.76
N GLN A 493 -13.09 0.10 -29.72
CA GLN A 493 -13.24 1.55 -29.55
C GLN A 493 -14.71 1.96 -29.40
N LEU A 494 -15.63 1.31 -30.11
CA LEU A 494 -17.08 1.51 -29.92
C LEU A 494 -17.55 1.04 -28.53
N VAL A 495 -17.04 -0.11 -28.05
CA VAL A 495 -17.33 -0.58 -26.68
C VAL A 495 -16.77 0.40 -25.63
N TYR A 496 -15.58 0.96 -25.85
CA TYR A 496 -15.00 1.98 -24.95
C TYR A 496 -15.90 3.23 -24.87
N GLN A 497 -16.37 3.76 -26.01
CA GLN A 497 -17.29 4.91 -26.03
C GLN A 497 -18.61 4.63 -25.31
N GLN A 498 -19.14 3.40 -25.38
CA GLN A 498 -20.33 3.00 -24.63
C GLN A 498 -20.09 2.90 -23.11
N LEU A 499 -18.87 2.55 -22.68
CA LEU A 499 -18.48 2.55 -21.27
C LEU A 499 -18.25 3.98 -20.75
N GLU A 500 -17.63 4.84 -21.56
CA GLU A 500 -17.42 6.27 -21.28
C GLU A 500 -18.76 7.01 -21.10
N GLN A 501 -19.74 6.77 -21.98
CA GLN A 501 -21.11 7.28 -21.81
C GLN A 501 -21.74 6.80 -20.48
N LYS A 502 -21.65 5.51 -20.17
CA LYS A 502 -22.16 4.96 -18.89
C LYS A 502 -21.44 5.52 -17.67
N PHE A 503 -20.16 5.88 -17.79
CA PHE A 503 -19.42 6.54 -16.72
C PHE A 503 -19.98 7.93 -16.46
N THR A 504 -20.19 8.75 -17.50
CA THR A 504 -20.81 10.07 -17.35
C THR A 504 -22.24 10.02 -16.78
N GLU A 505 -23.02 8.99 -17.13
CA GLU A 505 -24.33 8.74 -16.49
C GLU A 505 -24.22 8.46 -14.97
N ILE A 506 -23.16 7.76 -14.54
CA ILE A 506 -22.91 7.43 -13.13
C ILE A 506 -22.39 8.65 -12.37
N GLU A 507 -21.49 9.43 -12.97
CA GLU A 507 -21.04 10.72 -12.43
C GLU A 507 -22.21 11.68 -12.22
N GLN A 508 -23.11 11.81 -13.21
CA GLN A 508 -24.27 12.67 -13.10
C GLN A 508 -25.23 12.20 -11.98
N LYS A 509 -25.56 10.90 -11.91
CA LYS A 509 -26.38 10.34 -10.82
C LYS A 509 -25.73 10.52 -9.45
N THR A 510 -24.40 10.50 -9.37
CA THR A 510 -23.63 10.76 -8.14
C THR A 510 -23.70 12.24 -7.76
N HIS A 511 -23.65 13.16 -8.74
CA HIS A 511 -23.83 14.59 -8.54
C HIS A 511 -25.24 14.93 -8.04
N ASP A 512 -26.29 14.38 -8.68
CA ASP A 512 -27.69 14.55 -8.27
C ASP A 512 -27.92 14.05 -6.83
N MET A 513 -27.32 12.93 -6.47
CA MET A 513 -27.38 12.36 -5.12
C MET A 513 -26.60 13.20 -4.09
N GLN A 514 -25.45 13.78 -4.48
CA GLN A 514 -24.70 14.70 -3.63
C GLN A 514 -25.45 16.02 -3.41
N GLN A 515 -26.13 16.58 -4.44
CA GLN A 515 -27.01 17.73 -4.26
C GLN A 515 -28.14 17.39 -3.28
N THR A 516 -28.78 16.23 -3.46
CA THR A 516 -29.83 15.75 -2.56
C THR A 516 -29.33 15.60 -1.11
N LEU A 517 -28.08 15.16 -0.91
CA LEU A 517 -27.46 15.09 0.42
C LEU A 517 -27.27 16.48 1.04
N ASN A 518 -26.70 17.42 0.28
CA ASN A 518 -26.48 18.80 0.71
C ASN A 518 -27.81 19.49 1.13
N GLU A 519 -28.91 19.21 0.41
CA GLU A 519 -30.26 19.68 0.77
C GLU A 519 -30.77 19.07 2.09
N LYS A 520 -30.42 17.82 2.41
CA LYS A 520 -30.72 17.22 3.72
C LYS A 520 -29.86 17.78 4.84
N ASP A 521 -28.58 18.03 4.60
CA ASP A 521 -27.68 18.63 5.59
C ASP A 521 -28.13 20.07 5.94
N SER A 522 -28.57 20.85 4.96
CA SER A 522 -29.17 22.18 5.20
C SER A 522 -30.44 22.09 6.07
N TYR A 523 -31.30 21.10 5.84
CA TYR A 523 -32.51 20.88 6.66
C TYR A 523 -32.17 20.39 8.08
N LEU A 524 -31.10 19.59 8.23
CA LEU A 524 -30.59 19.17 9.54
C LEU A 524 -30.03 20.35 10.34
N GLN A 525 -29.32 21.29 9.69
CA GLN A 525 -28.86 22.53 10.34
C GLN A 525 -30.03 23.41 10.79
N GLU A 526 -31.07 23.55 9.95
CA GLU A 526 -32.28 24.32 10.30
C GLU A 526 -33.01 23.68 11.50
N MET A 527 -33.13 22.35 11.54
CA MET A 527 -33.67 21.62 12.70
C MET A 527 -32.79 21.73 13.96
N GLN A 528 -31.46 21.74 13.83
CA GLN A 528 -30.54 21.96 14.94
C GLN A 528 -30.68 23.36 15.54
N GLN A 529 -30.84 24.39 14.72
CA GLN A 529 -31.12 25.76 15.20
C GLN A 529 -32.45 25.80 15.96
N ILE A 530 -33.51 25.19 15.41
CA ILE A 530 -34.82 25.11 16.09
C ILE A 530 -34.71 24.41 17.45
N ILE A 531 -33.88 23.37 17.57
CA ILE A 531 -33.63 22.70 18.86
C ILE A 531 -32.91 23.66 19.82
N SER A 532 -31.84 24.34 19.39
CA SER A 532 -31.11 25.34 20.20
C SER A 532 -32.03 26.44 20.73
N ASP A 533 -32.89 27.01 19.87
CA ASP A 533 -33.86 28.04 20.24
C ASP A 533 -34.86 27.54 21.31
N LYS A 534 -35.21 26.23 21.29
CA LYS A 534 -36.08 25.61 22.30
C LYS A 534 -35.35 25.25 23.58
N GLU A 535 -34.06 24.92 23.52
CA GLU A 535 -33.24 24.72 24.71
C GLU A 535 -33.02 26.03 25.46
N GLU A 536 -32.71 27.14 24.76
CA GLU A 536 -32.68 28.48 25.37
C GLU A 536 -34.03 28.87 25.98
N SER A 537 -35.14 28.64 25.25
CA SER A 537 -36.50 28.88 25.76
C SER A 537 -36.77 28.08 27.05
N SER A 538 -36.32 26.82 27.10
CA SER A 538 -36.48 25.94 28.27
C SER A 538 -35.67 26.45 29.47
N GLN A 539 -34.42 26.87 29.26
CA GLN A 539 -33.57 27.46 30.31
C GLN A 539 -34.19 28.75 30.88
N GLN A 540 -34.78 29.60 30.04
CA GLN A 540 -35.49 30.81 30.49
C GLN A 540 -36.72 30.46 31.35
N PHE A 541 -37.50 29.44 30.96
CA PHE A 541 -38.60 28.93 31.79
C PHE A 541 -38.09 28.36 33.13
N GLN A 542 -36.97 27.65 33.13
CA GLN A 542 -36.38 27.06 34.34
C GLN A 542 -35.88 28.14 35.32
N GLN A 543 -35.24 29.20 34.82
CA GLN A 543 -34.86 30.37 35.65
C GLN A 543 -36.08 31.09 36.24
N LEU A 544 -37.14 31.29 35.45
CA LEU A 544 -38.40 31.86 35.95
C LEU A 544 -39.00 30.98 37.06
N LEU A 545 -39.01 29.66 36.88
CA LEU A 545 -39.56 28.71 37.84
C LEU A 545 -38.73 28.68 39.15
N GLN A 546 -37.39 28.72 39.06
CA GLN A 546 -36.51 28.88 40.21
C GLN A 546 -36.79 30.20 40.96
N SER A 547 -36.89 31.33 40.25
CA SER A 547 -37.21 32.61 40.89
C SER A 547 -38.59 32.59 41.57
N SER A 548 -39.55 31.82 41.05
CA SER A 548 -40.85 31.62 41.69
C SER A 548 -40.76 30.72 42.93
N GLN A 549 -39.83 29.76 42.97
CA GLN A 549 -39.57 28.94 44.17
C GLN A 549 -38.92 29.78 45.27
N GLU A 550 -37.90 30.57 44.95
CA GLU A 550 -37.24 31.50 45.89
C GLU A 550 -38.24 32.51 46.50
N ASN A 551 -39.16 33.05 45.70
CA ASN A 551 -40.26 33.88 46.19
C ASN A 551 -41.22 33.11 47.13
N CYS A 552 -41.56 31.86 46.81
CA CYS A 552 -42.41 31.02 47.67
C CYS A 552 -41.73 30.68 49.01
N GLU A 553 -40.43 30.37 49.01
CA GLU A 553 -39.64 30.16 50.23
C GLU A 553 -39.57 31.43 51.08
N GLN A 554 -39.38 32.61 50.45
CA GLN A 554 -39.39 33.88 51.16
C GLN A 554 -40.76 34.19 51.79
N LEU A 555 -41.87 33.85 51.12
CA LEU A 555 -43.22 33.97 51.66
C LEU A 555 -43.49 32.96 52.79
N GLN A 556 -43.02 31.72 52.68
CA GLN A 556 -43.10 30.72 53.76
C GLN A 556 -42.29 31.17 54.98
N LYS A 557 -41.11 31.77 54.78
CA LYS A 557 -40.32 32.35 55.87
C LYS A 557 -41.05 33.51 56.55
N GLN A 558 -41.65 34.41 55.78
CA GLN A 558 -42.48 35.51 56.33
C GLN A 558 -43.70 34.97 57.10
N LEU A 559 -44.32 33.88 56.63
CA LEU A 559 -45.40 33.21 57.34
C LEU A 559 -44.90 32.63 58.68
N GLY A 560 -43.78 31.91 58.68
CA GLY A 560 -43.16 31.38 59.91
C GLY A 560 -42.72 32.48 60.89
N GLU A 561 -42.20 33.60 60.40
CA GLU A 561 -41.90 34.78 61.22
C GLU A 561 -43.18 35.41 61.82
N LEU A 562 -44.30 35.40 61.10
CA LEU A 562 -45.62 35.83 61.61
C LEU A 562 -46.25 34.82 62.58
N GLU A 563 -46.08 33.53 62.35
CA GLU A 563 -46.52 32.46 63.26
C GLU A 563 -45.75 32.50 64.58
N GLN A 564 -44.43 32.65 64.54
CA GLN A 564 -43.61 32.91 65.73
C GLN A 564 -44.03 34.20 66.45
N ARG A 565 -44.45 35.23 65.70
CA ARG A 565 -44.99 36.48 66.28
C ARG A 565 -46.36 36.27 66.93
N ASN A 566 -47.22 35.43 66.37
CA ASN A 566 -48.49 35.02 66.98
C ASN A 566 -48.28 34.15 68.22
N VAL A 567 -47.33 33.20 68.19
CA VAL A 567 -46.93 32.42 69.37
C VAL A 567 -46.37 33.34 70.45
N HIS A 568 -45.48 34.29 70.12
CA HIS A 568 -44.96 35.25 71.09
C HIS A 568 -46.05 36.21 71.61
N LEU A 569 -47.02 36.61 70.78
CA LEU A 569 -48.19 37.38 71.24
C LEU A 569 -49.09 36.54 72.17
N LEU A 570 -49.27 35.24 71.89
CA LEU A 570 -49.94 34.32 72.80
C LEU A 570 -49.16 34.17 74.10
N THR A 571 -47.84 34.00 74.08
CA THR A 571 -47.01 33.97 75.29
C THR A 571 -47.06 35.31 76.05
N CYS A 572 -47.11 36.47 75.38
CA CYS A 572 -47.33 37.74 76.05
C CYS A 572 -48.76 37.90 76.59
N VAL A 573 -49.76 37.25 75.98
CA VAL A 573 -51.12 37.14 76.56
C VAL A 573 -51.09 36.22 77.78
N GLU A 574 -50.41 35.07 77.73
CA GLU A 574 -50.20 34.15 78.85
C GLU A 574 -49.41 34.82 79.99
N GLU A 575 -48.38 35.62 79.71
CA GLU A 575 -47.65 36.45 80.68
C GLU A 575 -48.54 37.55 81.29
N LYS A 576 -49.44 38.14 80.50
CA LYS A 576 -50.41 39.13 81.00
C LYS A 576 -51.53 38.48 81.79
N GLU A 577 -51.94 37.26 81.44
CA GLU A 577 -52.77 36.41 82.27
C GLU A 577 -52.05 35.95 83.54
N GLN A 578 -50.73 35.70 83.48
CA GLN A 578 -49.91 35.38 84.65
C GLN A 578 -49.80 36.59 85.57
N SER A 579 -49.61 37.79 85.01
CA SER A 579 -49.71 39.08 85.74
C SER A 579 -51.10 39.26 86.36
N LEU A 580 -52.16 38.83 85.65
CA LEU A 580 -53.54 38.82 86.15
C LEU A 580 -53.74 37.78 87.26
N LYS A 581 -53.08 36.61 87.16
CA LYS A 581 -53.07 35.55 88.18
C LYS A 581 -52.32 36.00 89.43
N GLU A 582 -51.20 36.71 89.33
CA GLU A 582 -50.50 37.32 90.48
C GLU A 582 -51.37 38.38 91.19
N ILE A 583 -52.06 39.25 90.42
CA ILE A 583 -53.07 40.17 90.95
C ILE A 583 -54.25 39.39 91.57
N GLN A 584 -54.61 38.24 91.00
CA GLN A 584 -55.62 37.33 91.55
C GLN A 584 -55.12 36.52 92.77
N GLU A 585 -53.81 36.36 93.02
CA GLU A 585 -53.30 35.67 94.22
C GLU A 585 -53.30 36.59 95.45
N GLU A 586 -53.05 37.89 95.27
CA GLU A 586 -53.47 38.91 96.25
C GLU A 586 -55.01 38.94 96.39
N MET A 587 -55.76 38.71 95.29
CA MET A 587 -57.21 38.52 95.35
C MET A 587 -57.63 37.21 96.05
N MET A 588 -56.77 36.18 96.14
CA MET A 588 -57.05 34.88 96.78
C MET A 588 -56.67 34.87 98.28
N LYS A 589 -55.68 35.66 98.70
CA LYS A 589 -55.58 36.02 100.13
C LYS A 589 -56.78 36.84 100.60
N THR A 590 -57.43 37.56 99.69
CA THR A 590 -58.72 38.23 99.94
C THR A 590 -59.95 37.41 99.50
N LYS A 591 -59.76 36.12 99.12
CA LYS A 591 -60.84 35.13 98.86
C LYS A 591 -60.27 33.70 98.81
N ALA A 592 -60.60 32.79 99.71
CA ALA A 592 -61.97 32.38 100.03
C ALA A 592 -62.90 32.19 98.80
N ALA A 593 -62.37 32.01 97.59
CA ALA A 593 -63.15 31.70 96.37
C ALA A 593 -62.38 30.84 95.35
N MET A 594 -62.11 29.58 95.74
CA MET A 594 -61.74 28.44 94.88
C MET A 594 -60.43 28.59 94.08
N ALA A 595 -59.30 28.01 94.48
CA ALA A 595 -59.02 26.57 94.69
C ALA A 595 -59.01 25.74 93.40
N GLU A 596 -58.11 24.74 93.40
CA GLU A 596 -57.80 23.80 92.31
C GLU A 596 -57.12 24.41 91.07
N LYS A 597 -56.12 23.77 90.45
CA LYS A 597 -55.25 22.62 90.80
C LYS A 597 -54.04 22.67 89.85
N GLU A 598 -52.80 22.41 90.26
CA GLU A 598 -52.16 21.07 90.31
C GLU A 598 -52.56 20.13 89.14
N THR A 599 -51.70 19.44 88.42
CA THR A 599 -50.23 19.40 88.32
C THR A 599 -49.94 18.62 87.02
N HIS A 600 -48.88 18.98 86.30
CA HIS A 600 -47.72 18.12 86.06
C HIS A 600 -46.86 18.79 84.97
N LEU A 601 -45.69 19.35 85.29
CA LEU A 601 -44.46 18.65 85.67
C LEU A 601 -44.12 17.45 84.77
N ALA A 602 -43.17 17.70 83.88
CA ALA A 602 -41.98 16.86 83.71
C ALA A 602 -42.22 15.35 83.54
N SER A 603 -42.66 14.95 82.34
CA SER A 603 -42.14 13.73 81.72
C SER A 603 -42.12 13.86 80.20
N LEU A 604 -40.91 13.88 79.63
CA LEU A 604 -40.48 13.04 78.49
C LEU A 604 -39.07 13.45 78.02
N THR A 605 -38.10 13.36 78.95
CA THR A 605 -36.65 13.27 78.62
C THR A 605 -36.35 11.91 78.01
N GLN A 606 -37.06 11.54 76.93
CA GLN A 606 -37.10 10.19 76.37
C GLN A 606 -37.23 10.16 74.83
N GLN A 607 -37.42 11.30 74.15
CA GLN A 607 -37.27 11.39 72.68
C GLN A 607 -35.95 12.03 72.24
N LEU A 608 -34.94 11.98 73.12
CA LEU A 608 -33.53 11.95 72.75
C LEU A 608 -33.18 10.53 72.24
N GLY A 609 -33.86 10.11 71.17
CA GLY A 609 -33.81 8.75 70.61
C GLY A 609 -33.58 8.75 69.09
N ASP A 610 -34.47 9.42 68.36
CA ASP A 610 -34.56 9.28 66.89
C ASP A 610 -33.74 10.32 66.10
N THR A 611 -32.77 10.97 66.74
CA THR A 611 -31.66 11.68 66.07
C THR A 611 -30.69 10.71 65.39
N LYS A 612 -31.22 9.83 64.53
CA LYS A 612 -30.50 8.76 63.83
C LYS A 612 -30.98 8.50 62.39
N GLN A 613 -32.15 9.01 61.98
CA GLN A 613 -32.65 8.87 60.60
C GLN A 613 -32.25 10.01 59.65
N SER A 614 -31.84 11.19 60.16
CA SER A 614 -31.52 12.35 59.31
C SER A 614 -30.22 12.22 58.51
N SER A 615 -29.26 11.38 58.95
CA SER A 615 -27.92 11.27 58.35
C SER A 615 -27.82 10.28 57.18
N GLN A 616 -28.93 9.64 56.79
CA GLN A 616 -28.92 8.55 55.81
C GLN A 616 -29.41 8.99 54.41
N GLY A 617 -30.26 10.02 54.31
CA GLY A 617 -30.75 10.54 53.02
C GLY A 617 -29.69 11.32 52.21
N GLN A 618 -28.91 12.17 52.89
CA GLN A 618 -27.88 13.03 52.24
C GLN A 618 -26.67 12.25 51.68
N LEU A 619 -26.57 10.94 51.97
CA LEU A 619 -25.60 10.04 51.35
C LEU A 619 -26.08 9.60 49.97
N HIS A 620 -27.34 9.15 49.88
CA HIS A 620 -27.91 8.57 48.66
C HIS A 620 -28.01 9.58 47.51
N GLU A 621 -28.41 10.82 47.80
CA GLU A 621 -28.49 11.89 46.80
C GLU A 621 -27.10 12.28 46.25
N ARG A 622 -26.06 12.21 47.09
CA ARG A 622 -24.66 12.39 46.67
C ARG A 622 -24.14 11.21 45.85
N GLU A 623 -24.56 9.98 46.13
CA GLU A 623 -24.24 8.80 45.31
C GLU A 623 -24.89 8.88 43.92
N GLN A 624 -26.12 9.39 43.83
CA GLN A 624 -26.80 9.64 42.55
C GLN A 624 -26.10 10.76 41.75
N GLN A 625 -25.70 11.86 42.38
CA GLN A 625 -24.92 12.92 41.72
C GLN A 625 -23.52 12.43 41.27
N TYR A 626 -22.85 11.62 42.09
CA TYR A 626 -21.55 11.03 41.75
C TYR A 626 -21.63 10.05 40.58
N THR A 627 -22.69 9.24 40.51
CA THR A 627 -22.90 8.30 39.39
C THR A 627 -23.28 9.01 38.09
N ALA A 628 -24.05 10.10 38.14
CA ALA A 628 -24.32 10.95 36.98
C ALA A 628 -23.04 11.59 36.42
N LEU A 629 -22.25 12.26 37.28
CA LEU A 629 -20.97 12.86 36.88
C LEU A 629 -19.95 11.83 36.36
N LYS A 630 -19.96 10.61 36.92
CA LYS A 630 -19.11 9.51 36.43
C LYS A 630 -19.49 9.09 35.01
N LEU A 631 -20.78 8.98 34.69
CA LEU A 631 -21.25 8.63 33.35
C LEU A 631 -20.86 9.70 32.31
N GLU A 632 -20.84 10.97 32.71
CA GLU A 632 -20.42 12.09 31.86
C GLU A 632 -18.89 12.15 31.66
N LEU A 633 -18.13 11.79 32.71
CA LEU A 633 -16.69 11.56 32.62
C LEU A 633 -16.36 10.37 31.70
N ASP A 634 -17.07 9.25 31.79
CA ASP A 634 -16.87 8.09 30.92
C ASP A 634 -17.21 8.41 29.45
N LYS A 635 -18.23 9.24 29.17
CA LYS A 635 -18.53 9.76 27.82
C LYS A 635 -17.38 10.60 27.25
N THR A 636 -16.91 11.59 28.00
CA THR A 636 -15.84 12.50 27.55
C THR A 636 -14.49 11.77 27.41
N VAL A 637 -14.17 10.84 28.31
CA VAL A 637 -13.01 9.94 28.18
C VAL A 637 -13.09 9.09 26.90
N ASN A 638 -14.27 8.60 26.51
CA ASN A 638 -14.43 7.84 25.28
C ASN A 638 -14.35 8.73 24.01
N GLN A 639 -14.84 9.97 24.05
CA GLN A 639 -14.60 10.95 22.97
C GLN A 639 -13.10 11.24 22.80
N VAL A 640 -12.36 11.44 23.90
CA VAL A 640 -10.91 11.62 23.87
C VAL A 640 -10.17 10.40 23.29
N LYS A 641 -10.63 9.17 23.56
CA LYS A 641 -10.07 7.96 22.91
C LYS A 641 -10.29 7.96 21.39
N VAL A 642 -11.47 8.34 20.91
CA VAL A 642 -11.77 8.43 19.47
C VAL A 642 -10.90 9.50 18.79
N HIS A 643 -10.77 10.68 19.40
CA HIS A 643 -9.89 11.73 18.89
C HIS A 643 -8.41 11.32 18.94
N LYS A 644 -7.96 10.58 19.96
CA LYS A 644 -6.59 10.03 20.03
C LYS A 644 -6.33 9.06 18.88
N ALA A 645 -7.24 8.12 18.61
CA ALA A 645 -7.12 7.19 17.49
C ALA A 645 -7.09 7.91 16.13
N SER A 646 -7.91 8.96 15.96
CA SER A 646 -7.90 9.80 14.76
C SER A 646 -6.59 10.60 14.60
N ILE A 647 -5.99 11.10 15.69
CA ILE A 647 -4.68 11.76 15.67
C ILE A 647 -3.57 10.76 15.36
N GLU A 648 -3.64 9.53 15.88
CA GLU A 648 -2.68 8.46 15.59
C GLU A 648 -2.72 8.03 14.12
N ASP A 649 -3.92 7.91 13.52
CA ASP A 649 -4.07 7.63 12.10
C ASP A 649 -3.60 8.80 11.22
N LEU A 650 -3.96 10.05 11.54
CA LEU A 650 -3.44 11.24 10.83
C LEU A 650 -1.91 11.37 10.94
N THR A 651 -1.33 11.01 12.08
CA THR A 651 0.14 10.99 12.27
C THR A 651 0.79 9.90 11.41
N LYS A 652 0.15 8.74 11.29
CA LYS A 652 0.60 7.68 10.37
C LYS A 652 0.50 8.14 8.91
N GLN A 653 -0.64 8.68 8.48
CA GLN A 653 -0.80 9.22 7.12
C GLN A 653 0.23 10.31 6.80
N LEU A 654 0.58 11.17 7.76
CA LEU A 654 1.61 12.19 7.60
C LEU A 654 3.01 11.58 7.39
N ASN A 655 3.36 10.54 8.16
CA ASN A 655 4.62 9.80 7.98
C ASN A 655 4.64 9.05 6.64
N ASP A 656 3.53 8.43 6.24
CA ASP A 656 3.38 7.75 4.95
C ASP A 656 3.48 8.74 3.76
N VAL A 657 3.13 10.03 3.95
CA VAL A 657 3.39 11.11 2.98
C VAL A 657 4.86 11.55 3.01
N HIS A 658 5.49 11.64 4.20
CA HIS A 658 6.90 12.04 4.32
C HIS A 658 7.85 11.04 3.68
N ILE A 659 7.62 9.73 3.89
CA ILE A 659 8.39 8.64 3.27
C ILE A 659 8.28 8.73 1.74
N ARG A 660 7.06 8.83 1.18
CA ARG A 660 6.87 8.99 -0.27
C ARG A 660 7.52 10.25 -0.85
N HIS A 661 7.53 11.35 -0.10
CA HIS A 661 8.25 12.56 -0.53
C HIS A 661 9.77 12.35 -0.56
N GLN A 662 10.31 11.60 0.41
CA GLN A 662 11.73 11.27 0.46
C GLN A 662 12.12 10.27 -0.65
N GLU A 663 11.28 9.27 -0.94
CA GLU A 663 11.43 8.33 -2.06
C GLU A 663 11.46 9.07 -3.42
N GLU A 664 10.46 9.92 -3.68
CA GLU A 664 10.42 10.74 -4.91
C GLU A 664 11.60 11.74 -4.97
N SER A 665 12.09 12.25 -3.83
CA SER A 665 13.27 13.11 -3.80
C SER A 665 14.56 12.35 -4.16
N SER A 666 14.69 11.07 -3.79
CA SER A 666 15.81 10.22 -4.20
C SER A 666 15.76 9.92 -5.70
N ARG A 667 14.59 9.46 -6.19
CA ARG A 667 14.34 9.22 -7.62
C ARG A 667 14.64 10.46 -8.47
N ALA A 668 14.31 11.65 -7.95
CA ALA A 668 14.60 12.92 -8.63
C ALA A 668 16.09 13.26 -8.71
N GLU A 669 16.95 12.79 -7.79
CA GLU A 669 18.40 12.98 -7.91
C GLU A 669 19.06 11.90 -8.78
N GLU A 670 18.60 10.65 -8.69
CA GLU A 670 18.98 9.56 -9.62
C GLU A 670 18.74 9.99 -11.08
N PHE A 671 17.58 10.57 -11.38
CA PHE A 671 17.24 11.07 -12.72
C PHE A 671 18.16 12.23 -13.16
N LYS A 672 18.67 13.05 -12.23
CA LYS A 672 19.67 14.10 -12.55
C LYS A 672 21.05 13.51 -12.83
N VAL A 673 21.44 12.42 -12.17
CA VAL A 673 22.68 11.71 -12.49
C VAL A 673 22.61 11.12 -13.90
N LEU A 674 21.53 10.39 -14.22
CA LEU A 674 21.31 9.82 -15.55
C LEU A 674 21.28 10.89 -16.66
N LEU A 675 20.69 12.07 -16.40
CA LEU A 675 20.73 13.20 -17.33
C LEU A 675 22.14 13.76 -17.55
N ARG A 676 23.02 13.79 -16.53
CA ARG A 676 24.43 14.19 -16.68
C ARG A 676 25.19 13.17 -17.53
N GLU A 677 24.98 11.87 -17.31
CA GLU A 677 25.60 10.80 -18.10
C GLU A 677 25.20 10.87 -19.57
N LYS A 678 23.90 11.03 -19.88
CA LYS A 678 23.42 11.16 -21.26
C LYS A 678 23.85 12.46 -21.94
N SER A 679 24.05 13.55 -21.18
CA SER A 679 24.71 14.75 -21.70
C SER A 679 26.17 14.48 -22.09
N GLY A 680 26.91 13.71 -21.28
CA GLY A 680 28.29 13.31 -21.57
C GLY A 680 28.42 12.36 -22.76
N GLU A 681 27.51 11.40 -22.93
CA GLU A 681 27.43 10.55 -24.13
C GLU A 681 27.20 11.39 -25.39
N LEU A 682 26.27 12.36 -25.33
CA LEU A 682 25.96 13.24 -26.45
C LEU A 682 27.14 14.15 -26.83
N GLU A 683 27.85 14.73 -25.86
CA GLU A 683 29.07 15.50 -26.12
C GLU A 683 30.17 14.67 -26.81
N ASN A 684 30.32 13.40 -26.42
CA ASN A 684 31.32 12.53 -27.03
C ASN A 684 30.96 12.20 -28.49
N GLU A 685 29.68 11.97 -28.82
CA GLU A 685 29.26 11.78 -30.21
C GLU A 685 29.34 13.07 -31.05
N ILE A 686 29.13 14.24 -30.45
CA ILE A 686 29.36 15.54 -31.13
C ILE A 686 30.84 15.65 -31.52
N ARG A 687 31.79 15.43 -30.60
CA ARG A 687 33.24 15.46 -30.90
C ARG A 687 33.64 14.39 -31.94
N SER A 688 33.05 13.21 -31.83
CA SER A 688 33.18 12.10 -32.80
C SER A 688 32.70 12.49 -34.20
N ARG A 689 31.65 13.32 -34.31
CA ARG A 689 31.14 13.87 -35.57
C ARG A 689 32.00 15.01 -36.10
N GLU A 690 32.46 15.94 -35.27
CA GLU A 690 33.38 17.01 -35.66
C GLU A 690 34.69 16.47 -36.26
N ALA A 691 35.20 15.35 -35.71
CA ALA A 691 36.35 14.65 -36.27
C ALA A 691 36.06 14.03 -37.65
N ARG A 692 34.86 13.46 -37.85
CA ARG A 692 34.39 12.94 -39.15
C ARG A 692 34.24 14.06 -40.19
N ASP A 693 33.58 15.16 -39.83
CA ASP A 693 33.36 16.32 -40.70
C ASP A 693 34.69 17.01 -41.07
N SER A 694 35.67 17.00 -40.17
CA SER A 694 37.05 17.45 -40.45
C SER A 694 37.76 16.55 -41.47
N LYS A 695 37.56 15.22 -41.39
CA LYS A 695 38.12 14.27 -42.36
C LYS A 695 37.44 14.37 -43.73
N ILE A 696 36.14 14.67 -43.79
CA ILE A 696 35.42 14.92 -45.04
C ILE A 696 36.03 16.14 -45.75
N LYS A 697 36.25 17.27 -45.06
CA LYS A 697 36.89 18.47 -45.63
C LYS A 697 38.30 18.21 -46.18
N GLU A 698 39.07 17.35 -45.54
CA GLU A 698 40.40 16.93 -46.03
C GLU A 698 40.28 16.17 -47.37
N LEU A 699 39.32 15.25 -47.47
CA LEU A 699 39.04 14.49 -48.70
C LEU A 699 38.47 15.39 -49.82
N GLU A 700 37.62 16.36 -49.49
CA GLU A 700 37.11 17.36 -50.44
C GLU A 700 38.24 18.22 -51.03
N GLY A 701 39.21 18.65 -50.21
CA GLY A 701 40.40 19.36 -50.66
C GLY A 701 41.29 18.52 -51.58
N ILE A 702 41.46 17.24 -51.27
CA ILE A 702 42.16 16.28 -52.15
C ILE A 702 41.40 16.14 -53.49
N MET A 703 40.07 16.02 -53.46
CA MET A 703 39.25 15.96 -54.69
C MET A 703 39.31 17.25 -55.52
N SER A 704 39.41 18.44 -54.91
CA SER A 704 39.60 19.70 -55.65
C SER A 704 40.96 19.74 -56.36
N SER A 705 42.06 19.46 -55.65
CA SER A 705 43.40 19.48 -56.23
C SER A 705 43.63 18.41 -57.32
N LEU A 706 42.93 17.26 -57.21
CA LEU A 706 42.86 16.28 -58.30
C LEU A 706 42.07 16.81 -59.51
N ARG A 707 40.96 17.52 -59.30
CA ARG A 707 40.18 18.13 -60.39
C ARG A 707 40.97 19.22 -61.12
N GLU A 708 41.59 20.15 -60.38
CA GLU A 708 42.50 21.16 -60.93
C GLU A 708 43.67 20.56 -61.72
N THR A 709 44.12 19.36 -61.33
CA THR A 709 45.16 18.60 -62.05
C THR A 709 44.61 17.95 -63.32
N ILE A 710 43.38 17.45 -63.32
CA ILE A 710 42.69 16.96 -64.52
C ILE A 710 42.45 18.10 -65.50
N ASP A 711 41.84 19.20 -65.06
CA ASP A 711 41.56 20.38 -65.90
C ASP A 711 42.84 20.92 -66.57
N ARG A 712 43.96 20.93 -65.84
CA ARG A 712 45.28 21.27 -66.37
C ARG A 712 45.79 20.25 -67.40
N MET A 713 45.69 18.94 -67.14
CA MET A 713 46.06 17.92 -68.13
C MET A 713 45.17 17.99 -69.39
N GLU A 714 43.91 18.39 -69.27
CA GLU A 714 43.03 18.60 -70.42
C GLU A 714 43.42 19.85 -71.23
N THR A 715 43.79 20.96 -70.58
CA THR A 715 44.31 22.14 -71.31
C THR A 715 45.65 21.84 -71.97
N GLU A 716 46.61 21.20 -71.28
CA GLU A 716 47.90 20.76 -71.84
C GLU A 716 47.70 19.81 -73.04
N LYS A 717 46.72 18.89 -72.97
CA LYS A 717 46.30 18.02 -74.08
C LYS A 717 45.74 18.79 -75.27
N THR A 718 44.86 19.79 -75.06
CA THR A 718 44.36 20.62 -76.17
C THR A 718 45.46 21.46 -76.82
N ASP A 719 46.40 21.98 -76.01
CA ASP A 719 47.56 22.71 -76.48
C ASP A 719 48.51 21.84 -77.31
N LEU A 720 48.69 20.57 -76.91
CA LEU A 720 49.48 19.58 -77.66
C LEU A 720 48.79 19.16 -78.96
N ILE A 721 47.46 18.99 -78.98
CA ILE A 721 46.70 18.72 -80.20
C ILE A 721 46.87 19.88 -81.19
N ALA A 722 46.68 21.13 -80.76
CA ALA A 722 46.89 22.30 -81.61
C ALA A 722 48.32 22.42 -82.16
N LYS A 723 49.34 22.03 -81.37
CA LYS A 723 50.75 22.01 -81.81
C LYS A 723 51.06 20.87 -82.79
N ILE A 724 50.39 19.72 -82.65
CA ILE A 724 50.47 18.60 -83.59
C ILE A 724 49.79 18.98 -84.92
N GLU A 725 48.64 19.65 -84.89
CA GLU A 725 47.96 20.21 -86.07
C GLU A 725 48.79 21.31 -86.76
N ALA A 726 49.60 22.06 -86.00
CA ALA A 726 50.56 23.03 -86.54
C ALA A 726 51.82 22.39 -87.19
N GLY A 727 52.01 21.06 -87.09
CA GLY A 727 52.94 20.31 -87.93
C GLY A 727 54.38 20.13 -87.42
N GLU A 728 54.70 20.50 -86.17
CA GLU A 728 56.04 20.29 -85.59
C GLU A 728 56.13 19.02 -84.71
N GLY A 729 57.19 18.24 -84.87
CA GLY A 729 57.65 17.29 -83.83
C GLY A 729 56.85 15.99 -83.62
N VAL A 730 55.90 15.64 -84.50
CA VAL A 730 54.97 14.48 -84.39
C VAL A 730 55.60 13.20 -83.81
N ALA A 731 56.78 12.80 -84.28
CA ALA A 731 57.44 11.56 -83.85
C ALA A 731 57.91 11.59 -82.37
N THR A 732 58.30 12.76 -81.85
CA THR A 732 58.74 12.93 -80.47
C THR A 732 57.54 12.90 -79.53
N ALA A 733 56.47 13.63 -79.87
CA ALA A 733 55.22 13.65 -79.11
C ALA A 733 54.59 12.26 -79.00
N ILE A 734 54.56 11.48 -80.09
CA ILE A 734 54.05 10.09 -80.08
C ILE A 734 54.84 9.18 -79.14
N ASN A 735 56.16 9.34 -79.02
CA ASN A 735 56.95 8.52 -78.10
C ASN A 735 56.77 8.93 -76.64
N GLN A 736 56.64 10.24 -76.38
CA GLN A 736 56.39 10.77 -75.04
C GLN A 736 55.00 10.35 -74.53
N LEU A 737 53.96 10.50 -75.35
CA LEU A 737 52.60 10.00 -75.05
C LEU A 737 52.54 8.47 -74.86
N LYS A 738 53.39 7.69 -75.55
CA LYS A 738 53.50 6.24 -75.30
C LYS A 738 54.11 5.92 -73.94
N GLN A 739 55.12 6.67 -73.51
CA GLN A 739 55.75 6.50 -72.19
C GLN A 739 54.79 6.90 -71.06
N GLU A 740 54.04 7.99 -71.24
CA GLU A 740 53.01 8.45 -70.30
C GLU A 740 51.84 7.46 -70.20
N ASN A 741 51.38 6.91 -71.35
CA ASN A 741 50.40 5.82 -71.35
C ASN A 741 50.89 4.58 -70.58
N ALA A 742 52.17 4.22 -70.69
CA ALA A 742 52.73 3.09 -69.95
C ALA A 742 52.71 3.33 -68.43
N THR A 743 53.14 4.51 -67.96
CA THR A 743 53.09 4.85 -66.53
C THR A 743 51.65 4.97 -65.99
N LEU A 744 50.71 5.49 -66.79
CA LEU A 744 49.29 5.50 -66.42
C LEU A 744 48.72 4.08 -66.34
N HIS A 745 49.12 3.16 -67.22
CA HIS A 745 48.71 1.76 -67.14
C HIS A 745 49.25 1.06 -65.89
N GLU A 746 50.49 1.35 -65.49
CA GLU A 746 51.10 0.82 -64.26
C GLU A 746 50.40 1.36 -63.00
N GLN A 747 50.12 2.66 -62.95
CA GLN A 747 49.34 3.28 -61.86
C GLN A 747 47.90 2.74 -61.77
N LEU A 748 47.22 2.56 -62.90
CA LEU A 748 45.86 2.02 -62.95
C LEU A 748 45.85 0.53 -62.52
N THR A 749 46.86 -0.23 -62.90
CA THR A 749 47.06 -1.62 -62.45
C THR A 749 47.30 -1.70 -60.94
N TYR A 750 48.11 -0.79 -60.37
CA TYR A 750 48.32 -0.69 -58.93
C TYR A 750 47.02 -0.34 -58.18
N ALA A 751 46.34 0.72 -58.59
CA ALA A 751 45.09 1.16 -57.97
C ALA A 751 43.98 0.08 -58.03
N LYS A 752 43.88 -0.64 -59.16
CA LYS A 752 42.95 -1.75 -59.31
C LYS A 752 43.25 -2.88 -58.32
N LYS A 753 44.53 -3.23 -58.14
CA LYS A 753 44.96 -4.25 -57.17
C LYS A 753 44.67 -3.82 -55.71
N THR A 754 44.83 -2.53 -55.39
CA THR A 754 44.43 -1.99 -54.08
C THR A 754 42.92 -2.13 -53.86
N LEU A 755 42.09 -1.79 -54.85
CA LEU A 755 40.63 -1.97 -54.81
C LEU A 755 40.23 -3.45 -54.63
N GLU A 756 40.88 -4.37 -55.35
CA GLU A 756 40.67 -5.82 -55.19
C GLU A 756 40.96 -6.28 -53.74
N THR A 757 42.08 -5.84 -53.14
CA THR A 757 42.39 -6.17 -51.73
C THR A 757 41.42 -5.54 -50.72
N GLN A 758 40.91 -4.34 -50.97
CA GLN A 758 39.91 -3.69 -50.12
C GLN A 758 38.53 -4.35 -50.25
N GLY A 759 38.18 -4.86 -51.43
CA GLY A 759 36.99 -5.68 -51.66
C GLY A 759 37.05 -6.98 -50.85
N GLU A 760 38.15 -7.72 -50.93
CA GLU A 760 38.38 -8.94 -50.14
C GLU A 760 38.27 -8.70 -48.62
N GLU A 761 38.85 -7.61 -48.10
CA GLU A 761 38.73 -7.27 -46.68
C GLU A 761 37.29 -6.93 -46.28
N SER A 762 36.56 -6.24 -47.15
CA SER A 762 35.17 -5.86 -46.90
C SER A 762 34.27 -7.09 -46.86
N GLN A 763 34.45 -8.02 -47.81
CA GLN A 763 33.73 -9.29 -47.87
C GLN A 763 33.99 -10.17 -46.63
N LYS A 764 35.25 -10.22 -46.14
CA LYS A 764 35.60 -10.94 -44.90
C LYS A 764 34.94 -10.33 -43.65
N LYS A 765 34.78 -9.00 -43.61
CA LYS A 765 34.04 -8.29 -42.55
C LYS A 765 32.54 -8.57 -42.63
N GLU A 766 31.96 -8.57 -43.84
CA GLU A 766 30.54 -8.91 -44.08
C GLU A 766 30.20 -10.34 -43.66
N GLU A 767 31.02 -11.34 -44.04
CA GLU A 767 30.86 -12.72 -43.57
C GLU A 767 30.90 -12.84 -42.03
N THR A 768 31.74 -12.04 -41.38
CA THR A 768 31.90 -12.07 -39.91
C THR A 768 30.68 -11.49 -39.22
N LEU A 769 30.18 -10.36 -39.72
CA LEU A 769 28.93 -9.74 -39.26
C LEU A 769 27.72 -10.65 -39.51
N PHE A 770 27.65 -11.34 -40.66
CA PHE A 770 26.57 -12.29 -40.95
C PHE A 770 26.54 -13.47 -39.95
N LYS A 771 27.70 -14.00 -39.58
CA LYS A 771 27.82 -15.06 -38.55
C LYS A 771 27.37 -14.56 -37.17
N GLN A 772 27.75 -13.34 -36.78
CA GLN A 772 27.26 -12.71 -35.54
C GLN A 772 25.74 -12.45 -35.55
N LEU A 773 25.18 -12.07 -36.71
CA LEU A 773 23.74 -11.84 -36.87
C LEU A 773 22.93 -13.15 -36.81
N GLN A 774 23.47 -14.27 -37.30
CA GLN A 774 22.85 -15.58 -37.10
C GLN A 774 22.89 -16.03 -35.64
N GLU A 775 24.00 -15.84 -34.94
CA GLU A 775 24.13 -16.15 -33.51
C GLU A 775 23.10 -15.38 -32.67
N LEU A 776 22.99 -14.06 -32.88
CA LEU A 776 21.99 -13.22 -32.21
C LEU A 776 20.54 -13.63 -32.53
N LYS A 777 20.26 -14.12 -33.75
CA LYS A 777 18.94 -14.67 -34.11
C LYS A 777 18.62 -15.97 -33.36
N SER A 778 19.61 -16.83 -33.16
CA SER A 778 19.47 -18.05 -32.37
C SER A 778 19.14 -17.71 -30.90
N GLN A 779 19.91 -16.79 -30.30
CA GLN A 779 19.70 -16.33 -28.94
C GLN A 779 18.33 -15.65 -28.74
N LEU A 780 17.85 -14.90 -29.73
CA LEU A 780 16.51 -14.30 -29.70
C LEU A 780 15.39 -15.37 -29.70
N ALA A 781 15.50 -16.42 -30.51
CA ALA A 781 14.54 -17.52 -30.51
C ALA A 781 14.51 -18.26 -29.16
N ASP A 782 15.69 -18.48 -28.58
CA ASP A 782 15.89 -19.07 -27.26
C ASP A 782 15.26 -18.25 -26.13
N VAL A 783 15.15 -16.92 -26.28
CA VAL A 783 14.43 -16.02 -25.35
C VAL A 783 12.93 -16.06 -25.60
N GLN A 784 12.49 -16.05 -26.87
CA GLN A 784 11.07 -16.13 -27.23
C GLN A 784 10.41 -17.42 -26.72
N GLU A 785 11.10 -18.57 -26.79
CA GLU A 785 10.56 -19.84 -26.24
C GLU A 785 10.45 -19.79 -24.70
N LYS A 786 11.35 -19.06 -24.01
CA LYS A 786 11.29 -18.87 -22.55
C LYS A 786 10.14 -17.93 -22.17
N CYS A 787 9.93 -16.84 -22.90
CA CYS A 787 8.79 -15.93 -22.72
C CYS A 787 7.45 -16.68 -22.87
N ALA A 788 7.26 -17.46 -23.94
CA ALA A 788 6.04 -18.24 -24.15
C ALA A 788 5.74 -19.24 -23.02
N LYS A 789 6.78 -19.87 -22.44
CA LYS A 789 6.64 -20.74 -21.26
C LYS A 789 6.22 -19.97 -20.00
N SER A 790 6.76 -18.76 -19.80
CA SER A 790 6.36 -17.87 -18.70
C SER A 790 4.93 -17.35 -18.84
N GLU A 791 4.47 -17.06 -20.06
CA GLU A 791 3.08 -16.66 -20.35
C GLU A 791 2.07 -17.74 -19.99
N VAL A 792 2.33 -19.01 -20.38
CA VAL A 792 1.51 -20.16 -19.96
C VAL A 792 1.56 -20.35 -18.43
N GLY A 793 2.73 -20.14 -17.82
CA GLY A 793 2.87 -20.15 -16.35
C GLY A 793 2.13 -19.00 -15.65
N LEU A 794 1.82 -17.90 -16.34
CA LEU A 794 1.02 -16.78 -15.85
C LEU A 794 -0.48 -17.02 -16.01
N THR A 795 -0.95 -17.58 -17.13
CA THR A 795 -2.37 -17.92 -17.32
C THR A 795 -2.82 -18.97 -16.30
N GLU A 796 -2.04 -20.03 -16.08
CA GLU A 796 -2.29 -21.02 -15.02
C GLU A 796 -2.37 -20.41 -13.61
N LYS A 797 -1.56 -19.37 -13.31
CA LYS A 797 -1.61 -18.64 -12.03
C LYS A 797 -2.87 -17.77 -11.95
N GLY A 798 -3.27 -17.16 -13.07
CA GLY A 798 -4.49 -16.34 -13.19
C GLY A 798 -5.77 -17.14 -12.94
N GLU A 799 -5.91 -18.34 -13.52
CA GLU A 799 -7.05 -19.23 -13.26
C GLU A 799 -7.14 -19.64 -11.79
N LYS A 800 -5.99 -19.97 -11.17
CA LYS A 800 -5.91 -20.31 -9.73
C LYS A 800 -6.24 -19.11 -8.83
N LEU A 801 -5.88 -17.89 -9.25
CA LEU A 801 -6.28 -16.66 -8.55
C LEU A 801 -7.79 -16.39 -8.67
N ALA A 802 -8.38 -16.54 -9.85
CA ALA A 802 -9.82 -16.37 -10.06
C ALA A 802 -10.63 -17.39 -9.23
N SER A 803 -10.18 -18.66 -9.17
CA SER A 803 -10.73 -19.70 -8.30
C SER A 803 -10.67 -19.32 -6.81
N ALA A 804 -9.53 -18.77 -6.35
CA ALA A 804 -9.38 -18.28 -4.98
C ALA A 804 -10.28 -17.07 -4.67
N GLN A 805 -10.40 -16.12 -5.61
CA GLN A 805 -11.29 -14.96 -5.49
C GLN A 805 -12.76 -15.37 -5.39
N GLN A 806 -13.22 -16.31 -6.24
CA GLN A 806 -14.56 -16.88 -6.12
C GLN A 806 -14.76 -17.49 -4.73
N ARG A 807 -13.81 -18.29 -4.23
CA ARG A 807 -13.93 -18.92 -2.92
C ARG A 807 -13.94 -17.92 -1.75
N ILE A 808 -13.27 -16.77 -1.89
CA ILE A 808 -13.38 -15.66 -0.93
C ILE A 808 -14.80 -15.09 -0.94
N THR A 809 -15.38 -14.77 -2.11
CA THR A 809 -16.74 -14.22 -2.18
C THR A 809 -17.80 -15.20 -1.64
N GLU A 810 -17.65 -16.51 -1.86
CA GLU A 810 -18.49 -17.54 -1.24
C GLU A 810 -18.41 -17.47 0.30
N LEU A 811 -17.21 -17.43 0.86
CA LEU A 811 -16.99 -17.33 2.31
C LEU A 811 -17.54 -16.01 2.90
N GLU A 812 -17.44 -14.90 2.19
CA GLU A 812 -18.04 -13.62 2.60
C GLU A 812 -19.57 -13.70 2.70
N THR A 813 -20.24 -14.39 1.76
CA THR A 813 -21.70 -14.61 1.85
C THR A 813 -22.08 -15.56 2.99
N GLU A 814 -21.26 -16.58 3.26
CA GLU A 814 -21.44 -17.49 4.39
C GLU A 814 -21.26 -16.76 5.74
N ILE A 815 -20.29 -15.85 5.84
CA ILE A 815 -20.07 -15.00 7.02
C ILE A 815 -21.24 -14.03 7.22
N LYS A 816 -21.73 -13.36 6.16
CA LYS A 816 -22.87 -12.44 6.24
C LYS A 816 -24.14 -13.13 6.76
N SER A 817 -24.51 -14.27 6.19
CA SER A 817 -25.69 -15.04 6.65
C SER A 817 -25.55 -15.54 8.10
N LYS A 818 -24.34 -15.96 8.52
CA LYS A 818 -24.08 -16.34 9.93
C LYS A 818 -24.14 -15.14 10.88
N HIS A 819 -23.73 -13.95 10.44
CA HIS A 819 -23.84 -12.73 11.22
C HIS A 819 -25.30 -12.29 11.42
N GLU A 820 -26.13 -12.36 10.37
CA GLU A 820 -27.57 -12.12 10.46
C GLU A 820 -28.27 -13.09 11.43
N VAL A 821 -27.93 -14.37 11.38
CA VAL A 821 -28.43 -15.38 12.34
C VAL A 821 -27.97 -15.07 13.77
N LEU A 822 -26.72 -14.67 13.98
CA LEU A 822 -26.22 -14.27 15.31
C LEU A 822 -27.00 -13.08 15.86
N LEU A 823 -27.16 -12.00 15.08
CA LEU A 823 -27.95 -10.82 15.46
C LEU A 823 -29.40 -11.19 15.82
N ALA A 824 -30.04 -12.07 15.05
CA ALA A 824 -31.38 -12.58 15.37
C ALA A 824 -31.43 -13.36 16.70
N THR A 825 -30.43 -14.21 16.98
CA THR A 825 -30.36 -14.92 18.27
C THR A 825 -30.03 -14.01 19.46
N GLU A 826 -29.28 -12.93 19.24
CA GLU A 826 -28.96 -11.94 20.28
C GLU A 826 -30.18 -11.06 20.60
N ALA A 827 -30.94 -10.63 19.59
CA ALA A 827 -32.23 -9.97 19.79
C ALA A 827 -33.23 -10.86 20.56
N ALA A 828 -33.32 -12.16 20.22
CA ALA A 828 -34.16 -13.12 20.94
C ALA A 828 -33.73 -13.29 22.42
N LYS A 829 -32.42 -13.38 22.69
CA LYS A 829 -31.87 -13.42 24.06
C LYS A 829 -32.11 -12.11 24.83
N SER A 830 -32.09 -10.97 24.14
CA SER A 830 -32.41 -9.67 24.74
C SER A 830 -33.87 -9.61 25.21
N SER A 831 -34.82 -10.07 24.39
CA SER A 831 -36.23 -10.23 24.80
C SER A 831 -36.36 -11.13 26.03
N GLN A 832 -35.76 -12.33 26.01
CA GLN A 832 -35.82 -13.25 27.15
C GLN A 832 -35.23 -12.65 28.44
N ARG A 833 -34.20 -11.80 28.36
CA ARG A 833 -33.66 -11.09 29.53
C ARG A 833 -34.68 -10.08 30.08
N ALA A 834 -35.34 -9.31 29.21
CA ALA A 834 -36.39 -8.37 29.62
C ALA A 834 -37.59 -9.10 30.27
N ASP A 835 -38.02 -10.22 29.70
CA ASP A 835 -39.11 -11.05 30.25
C ASP A 835 -38.76 -11.60 31.63
N LEU A 836 -37.53 -12.08 31.82
CA LEU A 836 -37.03 -12.56 33.12
C LEU A 836 -36.88 -11.42 34.14
N GLU A 837 -36.40 -10.24 33.73
CA GLU A 837 -36.27 -9.08 34.60
C GLU A 837 -37.64 -8.57 35.07
N ASN A 838 -38.66 -8.59 34.19
CA ASN A 838 -40.05 -8.29 34.53
C ASN A 838 -40.62 -9.32 35.52
N HIS A 839 -40.32 -10.61 35.36
CA HIS A 839 -40.69 -11.64 36.34
C HIS A 839 -39.99 -11.44 37.70
N ILE A 840 -38.72 -11.04 37.72
CA ILE A 840 -37.98 -10.71 38.96
C ILE A 840 -38.63 -9.52 39.67
N LYS A 841 -38.93 -8.43 38.97
CA LYS A 841 -39.63 -7.26 39.54
C LYS A 841 -41.02 -7.62 40.10
N THR A 842 -41.78 -8.45 39.38
CA THR A 842 -43.11 -8.91 39.84
C THR A 842 -43.02 -9.78 41.09
N THR A 843 -42.01 -10.66 41.19
CA THR A 843 -41.81 -11.52 42.36
C THR A 843 -41.21 -10.77 43.55
N GLN A 844 -40.40 -9.73 43.32
CA GLN A 844 -39.95 -8.80 44.37
C GLN A 844 -41.12 -8.04 44.99
N ALA A 845 -42.01 -7.45 44.18
CA ALA A 845 -43.19 -6.73 44.67
C ALA A 845 -44.11 -7.63 45.53
N ALA A 846 -44.34 -8.88 45.10
CA ALA A 846 -45.10 -9.86 45.87
C ALA A 846 -44.40 -10.27 47.19
N LEU A 847 -43.06 -10.28 47.22
CA LEU A 847 -42.29 -10.53 48.45
C LEU A 847 -42.38 -9.35 49.41
N GLU A 848 -42.41 -8.11 48.91
CA GLU A 848 -42.59 -6.90 49.72
C GLU A 848 -44.00 -6.83 50.33
N GLU A 849 -45.05 -7.15 49.54
CA GLU A 849 -46.42 -7.29 50.05
C GLU A 849 -46.50 -8.32 51.19
N LYS A 850 -45.93 -9.52 51.00
CA LYS A 850 -45.86 -10.55 52.06
C LYS A 850 -44.99 -10.13 53.24
N THR A 851 -44.01 -9.25 53.06
CA THR A 851 -43.22 -8.67 54.15
C THR A 851 -44.04 -7.66 54.96
N GLN A 852 -44.88 -6.86 54.30
CA GLN A 852 -45.80 -5.94 54.96
C GLN A 852 -46.90 -6.68 55.75
N GLU A 853 -47.46 -7.77 55.21
CA GLU A 853 -48.35 -8.67 55.94
C GLU A 853 -47.68 -9.22 57.20
N LEU A 854 -46.44 -9.73 57.09
CA LEU A 854 -45.68 -10.28 58.23
C LEU A 854 -45.42 -9.24 59.33
N ASN A 855 -45.10 -8.00 58.95
CA ASN A 855 -44.92 -6.90 59.89
C ASN A 855 -46.24 -6.49 60.57
N THR A 856 -47.35 -6.48 59.82
CA THR A 856 -48.70 -6.23 60.38
C THR A 856 -49.08 -7.31 61.39
N ILE A 857 -48.82 -8.59 61.07
CA ILE A 857 -49.07 -9.71 61.98
C ILE A 857 -48.20 -9.62 63.24
N LYS A 858 -46.92 -9.24 63.12
CA LYS A 858 -46.05 -8.96 64.30
C LYS A 858 -46.63 -7.88 65.20
N GLN A 859 -47.09 -6.77 64.63
CA GLN A 859 -47.63 -5.64 65.38
C GLN A 859 -48.92 -6.01 66.14
N GLN A 860 -49.79 -6.83 65.53
CA GLN A 860 -50.94 -7.44 66.21
C GLN A 860 -50.52 -8.39 67.35
N LEU A 861 -49.45 -9.17 67.14
CA LEU A 861 -48.89 -10.07 68.16
C LEU A 861 -48.32 -9.31 69.37
N GLU A 862 -47.65 -8.18 69.14
CA GLU A 862 -47.18 -7.29 70.20
C GLU A 862 -48.34 -6.64 70.96
N GLN A 863 -49.40 -6.18 70.27
CA GLN A 863 -50.61 -5.66 70.93
C GLN A 863 -51.25 -6.74 71.84
N VAL A 864 -51.50 -7.94 71.32
CA VAL A 864 -52.08 -9.05 72.09
C VAL A 864 -51.20 -9.44 73.27
N THR A 865 -49.87 -9.37 73.12
CA THR A 865 -48.91 -9.59 74.22
C THR A 865 -49.02 -8.49 75.29
N GLY A 866 -49.17 -7.23 74.89
CA GLY A 866 -49.44 -6.10 75.80
C GLY A 866 -50.74 -6.26 76.59
N GLU A 867 -51.83 -6.65 75.92
CA GLU A 867 -53.12 -6.94 76.56
C GLU A 867 -53.03 -8.13 77.54
N LEU A 868 -52.27 -9.17 77.20
CA LEU A 868 -51.99 -10.32 78.08
C LEU A 868 -51.22 -9.89 79.32
N ASN A 869 -50.19 -9.06 79.18
CA ASN A 869 -49.41 -8.52 80.30
C ASN A 869 -50.29 -7.66 81.21
N SER A 870 -51.10 -6.76 80.64
CA SER A 870 -52.04 -5.92 81.40
C SER A 870 -53.07 -6.75 82.19
N ARG A 871 -53.63 -7.81 81.58
CA ARG A 871 -54.46 -8.80 82.29
C ARG A 871 -53.69 -9.55 83.37
N GLY A 872 -52.43 -9.88 83.13
CA GLY A 872 -51.54 -10.48 84.13
C GLY A 872 -51.37 -9.61 85.37
N ASP A 873 -51.18 -8.30 85.20
CA ASP A 873 -51.08 -7.34 86.29
C ASP A 873 -52.42 -7.10 87.01
N GLN A 874 -53.54 -7.05 86.27
CA GLN A 874 -54.88 -7.04 86.88
C GLN A 874 -55.11 -8.29 87.75
N CYS A 875 -54.73 -9.47 87.28
CA CYS A 875 -54.79 -10.71 88.06
C CYS A 875 -53.89 -10.65 89.31
N ARG A 876 -52.65 -10.16 89.20
CA ARG A 876 -51.75 -9.94 90.36
C ARG A 876 -52.36 -9.00 91.39
N GLN A 877 -52.99 -7.91 90.95
CA GLN A 877 -53.61 -6.93 91.84
C GLN A 877 -54.89 -7.47 92.51
N LEU A 878 -55.72 -8.22 91.79
CA LEU A 878 -56.83 -8.97 92.39
C LEU A 878 -56.33 -9.95 93.46
N ASP A 879 -55.24 -10.67 93.19
CA ASP A 879 -54.62 -11.63 94.12
C ASP A 879 -54.06 -10.95 95.40
N VAL A 880 -53.63 -9.69 95.31
CA VAL A 880 -53.31 -8.85 96.49
C VAL A 880 -54.58 -8.49 97.27
N THR A 881 -55.63 -7.99 96.61
CA THR A 881 -56.89 -7.65 97.31
C THR A 881 -57.55 -8.87 97.94
N LEU A 882 -57.41 -10.07 97.36
CA LEU A 882 -57.88 -11.33 97.91
C LEU A 882 -57.12 -11.72 99.18
N LYS A 883 -55.81 -11.47 99.24
CA LYS A 883 -54.99 -11.69 100.45
C LYS A 883 -55.39 -10.73 101.57
N GLU A 884 -55.62 -9.45 101.25
CA GLU A 884 -56.15 -8.47 102.23
C GLU A 884 -57.57 -8.81 102.72
N ALA A 885 -58.44 -9.32 101.85
CA ALA A 885 -59.77 -9.76 102.24
C ALA A 885 -59.69 -10.97 103.19
N LYS A 886 -58.76 -11.91 102.95
CA LYS A 886 -58.52 -13.05 103.85
C LYS A 886 -57.97 -12.63 105.20
N THR A 887 -57.01 -11.71 105.29
CA THR A 887 -56.52 -11.23 106.60
C THR A 887 -57.62 -10.52 107.38
N LYS A 888 -58.39 -9.62 106.75
CA LYS A 888 -59.56 -8.98 107.36
C LYS A 888 -60.62 -9.99 107.84
N CYS A 889 -60.80 -11.09 107.12
CA CYS A 889 -61.70 -12.17 107.54
C CYS A 889 -61.18 -12.91 108.79
N ASN A 890 -59.90 -13.28 108.82
CA ASN A 890 -59.26 -13.92 109.97
C ASN A 890 -59.32 -13.01 111.23
N ASP A 891 -59.11 -11.69 111.07
CA ASP A 891 -59.22 -10.71 112.16
C ASP A 891 -60.63 -10.63 112.74
N LEU A 892 -61.67 -10.79 111.90
CA LEU A 892 -63.07 -10.84 112.32
C LEU A 892 -63.41 -12.17 113.00
N GLU A 893 -62.86 -13.28 112.51
CA GLU A 893 -63.02 -14.60 113.11
C GLU A 893 -62.42 -14.65 114.52
N GLN A 894 -61.20 -14.11 114.72
CA GLN A 894 -60.61 -13.96 116.06
C GLN A 894 -61.47 -13.10 117.00
N LYS A 895 -62.08 -12.01 116.50
CA LYS A 895 -63.00 -11.17 117.28
C LYS A 895 -64.29 -11.92 117.65
N CYS A 896 -64.81 -12.77 116.77
CA CYS A 896 -65.93 -13.65 117.08
C CYS A 896 -65.58 -14.67 118.19
N VAL A 897 -64.41 -15.30 118.13
CA VAL A 897 -63.94 -16.23 119.18
C VAL A 897 -63.78 -15.51 120.53
N ALA A 898 -63.23 -14.29 120.54
CA ALA A 898 -63.14 -13.47 121.75
C ALA A 898 -64.53 -13.10 122.32
N ALA A 899 -65.50 -12.75 121.47
CA ALA A 899 -66.87 -12.46 121.89
C ALA A 899 -67.59 -13.72 122.43
N GLN A 900 -67.35 -14.90 121.85
CA GLN A 900 -67.88 -16.18 122.37
C GLN A 900 -67.33 -16.49 123.77
N ALA A 901 -66.05 -16.22 124.04
CA ALA A 901 -65.45 -16.41 125.36
C ALA A 901 -66.05 -15.45 126.42
N ASP A 902 -66.27 -14.19 126.07
CA ASP A 902 -66.93 -13.21 126.95
C ASP A 902 -68.39 -13.62 127.26
N ILE A 903 -69.15 -14.08 126.25
CA ILE A 903 -70.50 -14.63 126.44
C ILE A 903 -70.47 -15.85 127.37
N ALA A 904 -69.53 -16.79 127.19
CA ALA A 904 -69.41 -17.97 128.04
C ALA A 904 -69.22 -17.60 129.52
N SER A 905 -68.38 -16.59 129.82
CA SER A 905 -68.17 -16.12 131.19
C SER A 905 -69.45 -15.55 131.84
N LYS A 906 -70.30 -14.89 131.04
CA LYS A 906 -71.57 -14.30 131.47
C LYS A 906 -72.64 -15.37 131.72
N VAL A 907 -72.60 -16.49 131.00
CA VAL A 907 -73.42 -17.68 131.30
C VAL A 907 -73.04 -18.27 132.66
N THR A 908 -71.75 -18.45 132.95
CA THR A 908 -71.31 -18.99 134.26
C THR A 908 -71.70 -18.07 135.43
N ALA A 909 -71.70 -16.75 135.22
CA ALA A 909 -72.19 -15.78 136.20
C ALA A 909 -73.71 -15.90 136.45
N LEU A 910 -74.51 -16.16 135.40
CA LEU A 910 -75.96 -16.37 135.51
C LEU A 910 -76.32 -17.68 136.23
N GLU A 911 -75.59 -18.76 135.98
CA GLU A 911 -75.77 -20.04 136.68
C GLU A 911 -75.56 -19.88 138.20
N LYS A 912 -74.54 -19.10 138.60
CA LYS A 912 -74.28 -18.80 140.00
C LYS A 912 -75.44 -18.03 140.66
N LEU A 913 -75.99 -17.02 139.99
CA LEU A 913 -77.15 -16.26 140.45
C LEU A 913 -78.43 -17.12 140.55
N GLN A 914 -78.59 -18.12 139.68
CA GLN A 914 -79.69 -19.09 139.79
C GLN A 914 -79.55 -20.00 141.03
N GLY A 915 -78.32 -20.37 141.41
CA GLY A 915 -78.05 -21.08 142.66
C GLY A 915 -78.46 -20.27 143.90
N GLU A 916 -78.05 -19.00 143.95
CA GLU A 916 -78.40 -18.07 145.05
C GLU A 916 -79.93 -17.87 145.17
N LYS A 917 -80.64 -17.81 144.04
CA LYS A 917 -82.11 -17.74 143.99
C LYS A 917 -82.77 -18.99 144.62
N ALA A 918 -82.29 -20.19 144.32
CA ALA A 918 -82.89 -21.44 144.81
C ALA A 918 -82.87 -21.54 146.34
N ASP A 919 -81.81 -21.05 146.98
CA ASP A 919 -81.65 -21.08 148.44
C ASP A 919 -82.56 -20.07 149.16
N LEU A 920 -82.92 -18.95 148.49
CA LEU A 920 -83.93 -18.01 148.97
C LEU A 920 -85.35 -18.59 148.90
N GLU A 921 -85.70 -19.28 147.81
CA GLU A 921 -87.00 -19.96 147.67
C GLU A 921 -87.18 -21.07 148.73
N LYS A 922 -86.09 -21.73 149.12
CA LYS A 922 -86.06 -22.74 150.19
C LYS A 922 -86.42 -22.15 151.56
N LYS A 923 -85.86 -20.99 151.90
CA LYS A 923 -86.16 -20.24 153.15
C LYS A 923 -87.59 -19.70 153.18
N LEU A 924 -88.19 -19.41 152.03
CA LEU A 924 -89.57 -18.93 151.91
C LEU A 924 -90.63 -20.01 152.21
N LYS A 925 -90.28 -21.31 152.11
CA LYS A 925 -91.20 -22.43 152.38
C LYS A 925 -91.39 -22.70 153.88
N THR A 926 -90.33 -22.66 154.69
CA THR A 926 -90.42 -22.86 156.15
C THR A 926 -91.18 -21.75 156.85
N ALA A 927 -91.08 -20.50 156.39
CA ALA A 927 -91.87 -19.39 156.95
C ALA A 927 -93.39 -19.49 156.72
N LYS A 928 -93.88 -20.49 155.97
CA LYS A 928 -95.30 -20.64 155.60
C LYS A 928 -96.03 -21.82 156.28
N SER A 929 -95.35 -22.66 157.04
CA SER A 929 -96.00 -23.67 157.90
C SER A 929 -96.58 -23.03 159.16
N ASP A 930 -95.74 -22.30 159.88
CA ASP A 930 -95.93 -21.95 161.30
C ASP A 930 -97.05 -20.91 161.52
N GLY A 931 -97.52 -20.26 160.46
CA GLY A 931 -98.64 -19.31 160.52
C GLY A 931 -100.03 -19.95 160.55
N ARG A 932 -100.19 -21.22 160.11
CA ARG A 932 -101.53 -21.79 159.86
C ARG A 932 -102.26 -22.32 161.10
N GLU A 933 -101.58 -22.54 162.22
CA GLU A 933 -102.19 -23.14 163.43
C GLU A 933 -102.83 -22.12 164.38
N LYS A 934 -102.80 -20.81 164.08
CA LYS A 934 -103.31 -19.74 164.97
C LYS A 934 -104.56 -18.99 164.50
N GLU A 935 -105.01 -19.15 163.25
CA GLU A 935 -105.90 -18.15 162.62
C GLU A 935 -107.41 -18.48 162.62
N ASN A 936 -107.85 -19.71 162.93
CA ASN A 936 -109.28 -20.08 162.87
C ASN A 936 -109.85 -20.80 164.11
N SER A 937 -109.33 -20.47 165.29
CA SER A 937 -109.99 -20.75 166.58
C SER A 937 -111.01 -19.67 166.99
N LEU A 938 -111.35 -18.75 166.08
CA LEU A 938 -112.15 -17.54 166.31
C LEU A 938 -113.25 -17.38 165.25
N SER A 939 -114.38 -16.76 165.62
CA SER A 939 -115.54 -16.44 164.76
C SER A 939 -116.62 -17.52 164.54
N LYS A 940 -116.92 -18.35 165.56
CA LYS A 940 -118.30 -18.82 165.80
C LYS A 940 -118.98 -17.83 166.76
N GLY A 941 -119.88 -16.96 166.30
CA GLY A 941 -120.52 -16.01 167.22
C GLY A 941 -121.45 -14.91 166.70
N TYR A 942 -121.99 -14.97 165.47
CA TYR A 942 -122.87 -13.89 164.95
C TYR A 942 -124.14 -14.44 164.25
N GLN A 943 -125.05 -15.02 165.04
CA GLN A 943 -126.47 -15.17 164.68
C GLN A 943 -127.30 -14.19 165.53
N GLY A 944 -128.35 -13.57 164.95
CA GLY A 944 -129.42 -12.98 165.78
C GLY A 944 -130.20 -11.78 165.22
N TYR A 945 -129.55 -10.75 164.66
CA TYR A 945 -130.06 -9.38 164.87
C TYR A 945 -130.69 -8.60 163.68
N ASN A 946 -130.99 -9.18 162.51
CA ASN A 946 -131.57 -8.39 161.40
C ASN A 946 -132.75 -9.00 160.62
N LEU A 947 -133.55 -9.85 161.29
CA LEU A 947 -134.89 -10.20 160.82
C LEU A 947 -135.95 -9.08 161.04
N LEU A 948 -135.55 -7.92 161.59
CA LEU A 948 -136.43 -6.79 161.91
C LEU A 948 -136.27 -5.55 161.00
N ARG A 949 -135.71 -5.72 159.80
CA ARG A 949 -135.77 -4.72 158.70
C ARG A 949 -136.18 -5.38 157.37
N ASN A 950 -137.21 -6.23 157.32
CA ASN A 950 -138.64 -5.89 157.48
C ASN A 950 -139.13 -4.69 156.64
N TYR A 951 -140.08 -5.00 155.76
CA TYR A 951 -141.45 -4.45 155.78
C TYR A 951 -141.69 -2.97 155.45
N TYR A 952 -140.68 -2.10 155.37
CA TYR A 952 -140.88 -0.64 155.21
C TYR A 952 -140.32 -0.01 153.92
N LYS A 953 -139.87 -0.80 152.94
CA LYS A 953 -139.71 -0.31 151.56
C LYS A 953 -140.06 -1.34 150.48
N ASN A 954 -141.23 -1.94 150.66
CA ASN A 954 -142.08 -2.23 149.51
C ASN A 954 -142.63 -0.88 148.95
N THR A 955 -143.28 -0.89 147.79
CA THR A 955 -144.14 0.22 147.32
C THR A 955 -143.46 1.56 146.93
N LEU A 956 -142.18 1.62 146.54
CA LEU A 956 -141.63 2.76 145.76
C LEU A 956 -140.25 2.45 145.10
N ASP A 957 -140.10 2.47 143.77
CA ASP A 957 -141.16 2.41 142.75
C ASP A 957 -140.68 1.91 141.37
N LYS A 958 -141.64 1.38 140.61
CA LYS A 958 -141.69 1.11 139.16
C LYS A 958 -140.53 1.64 138.28
N ILE A 959 -139.84 0.72 137.58
CA ILE A 959 -139.88 0.53 136.10
C ILE A 959 -139.00 -0.69 135.75
N ASN A 960 -139.61 -1.67 135.07
CA ASN A 960 -139.04 -2.92 134.54
C ASN A 960 -138.21 -3.77 135.52
#